data_AF-A0A336K3I7-F1
#
_entry.id   AF-A0A336K3I7-F1
#
_cell.length_a   1.000
_cell.length_b   1.000
_cell.length_c   1.000
_cell.angle_alpha   90.00
_cell.angle_beta   90.00
_cell.angle_gamma   90.00
#
_symmetry.space_group_name_H-M   'P 1'
#
loop_
_entity.id
_entity.type
_entity.pdbx_description
1 polymer ?
#
loop_
_entity_poly.entity_id
_entity_poly.type
_entity_poly.pdbx_seq_one_letter_code
_entity_poly.pdbx_strand_id
1 'polypeptide(L)'
;MDLKNMKEKCGGYCGLKTEIYQEISNRYFTIKIYLSRDHPTIKIKSFCTNIVFKMIFLKFSLVIYCSLISKSIQLSTPESPTYTAAVVEYHKITSPEDPEQQVSDNYFEYQRIISSQEVRQADIIIFPESTLNTIDTAVYVPDVDDLITPCDNSTYLGLIQTISCAARIRSKYIVINLKEKSDCPDKQQIEFNDPRPCDHPNKTNVYNTNVVFDRTGRLSTPESPTYTAAVVEYHKITSPEDPDQQVSDNYFEYQRIISSQEVRQADIIIFPESTLNTIDTAVYVPDVDDLITPCDNSTYLGLIQTISCAARIRSKYIVINLKEKSDCPDKQQIEYNDPRPCDHPNKTNVYNTNVVFDRTGRVIAKYRKFNLFGEKGTLKPYKYDVVTFNTDFNVTFGMFICFDLMFEHPPMDLVRKGVKDIIFTANWFSEIPFLSAVQIQQSWAYKNNVNLLAAGANLPSIGSTGSGIYHGRFGPLTAVMNPDNQTKILVAEVPKFIGNVSASLPVAVPIVPNTPSAMLNLYLKRDQIDKYVSELIVIPEEFSGNSTSLYFDADVCDGDFCCDFDFNVTVLPTNPGSLYYNYRFAAYSGWRTFDGFADGAVRVCAVLACTDESLQSCGRRFGSNVQVEDKIIFDYIKVETVYEERAKVLTMPNSLDTSLLPLNPREFTYNEIWEIDGDEESQKLVTLELTSPRQNLLTFAIYARDFEPKDEKTPGNGNSVRSTLMMILFAVLGLYFTCL
;
A
#
# COMPACT_ATOMS: atom_id res chain seq x y z
N MET A 1 4.10 -23.63 -31.56
CA MET A 1 4.40 -24.97 -32.09
C MET A 1 4.79 -24.85 -33.56
N ASP A 2 5.91 -25.44 -33.95
CA ASP A 2 6.53 -25.29 -35.27
C ASP A 2 5.79 -26.07 -36.38
N LEU A 3 5.34 -25.36 -37.42
CA LEU A 3 4.44 -25.81 -38.50
C LEU A 3 5.04 -26.93 -39.38
N LYS A 4 6.34 -27.14 -39.34
CA LYS A 4 7.02 -28.21 -40.10
C LYS A 4 6.69 -29.61 -39.58
N ASN A 5 6.40 -29.75 -38.28
CA ASN A 5 6.20 -31.04 -37.62
C ASN A 5 4.78 -31.63 -37.80
N MET A 6 3.85 -30.85 -38.38
CA MET A 6 2.44 -31.24 -38.54
C MET A 6 2.18 -31.95 -39.88
N LYS A 7 3.04 -31.74 -40.88
CA LYS A 7 2.92 -32.34 -42.22
C LYS A 7 3.29 -33.83 -42.23
N GLU A 8 4.21 -34.25 -41.36
CA GLU A 8 4.64 -35.66 -41.25
C GLU A 8 3.66 -36.54 -40.46
N LYS A 9 2.89 -35.97 -39.52
CA LYS A 9 1.95 -36.77 -38.69
C LYS A 9 0.58 -37.02 -39.32
N CYS A 10 0.20 -36.27 -40.35
CA CYS A 10 -1.12 -36.44 -41.01
C CYS A 10 -1.05 -37.06 -42.42
N GLY A 11 0.13 -37.20 -43.03
CA GLY A 11 0.27 -37.60 -44.43
C GLY A 11 0.13 -39.10 -44.74
N GLY A 12 -0.14 -39.96 -43.76
CA GLY A 12 -0.03 -41.42 -43.93
C GLY A 12 -1.32 -42.20 -44.18
N TYR A 13 -2.52 -41.70 -43.83
CA TYR A 13 -3.68 -42.60 -43.66
C TYR A 13 -5.04 -42.18 -44.24
N CYS A 14 -5.15 -41.03 -44.90
CA CYS A 14 -6.35 -40.69 -45.67
C CYS A 14 -5.92 -39.95 -46.92
N GLY A 15 -6.25 -40.46 -48.11
CA GLY A 15 -5.93 -39.84 -49.40
C GLY A 15 -6.65 -38.51 -49.65
N LEU A 16 -6.39 -37.51 -48.81
CA LEU A 16 -6.89 -36.15 -48.91
C LEU A 16 -5.83 -35.28 -49.58
N LYS A 17 -6.17 -34.65 -50.72
CA LYS A 17 -5.38 -33.56 -51.28
C LYS A 17 -5.71 -32.27 -50.54
N THR A 18 -4.70 -31.65 -49.95
CA THR A 18 -4.76 -30.34 -49.31
C THR A 18 -3.94 -29.33 -50.10
N GLU A 19 -4.57 -28.22 -50.48
CA GLU A 19 -3.85 -27.02 -50.97
C GLU A 19 -3.95 -25.91 -49.91
N ILE A 20 -2.83 -25.25 -49.67
CA ILE A 20 -2.68 -24.15 -48.71
C ILE A 20 -2.32 -22.91 -49.53
N TYR A 21 -3.13 -21.86 -49.43
CA TYR A 21 -2.81 -20.54 -49.98
C TYR A 21 -2.65 -19.54 -48.84
N GLN A 22 -1.68 -18.64 -48.99
CA GLN A 22 -1.42 -17.54 -48.07
C GLN A 22 -2.03 -16.27 -48.66
N GLU A 23 -3.06 -15.73 -48.00
CA GLU A 23 -3.60 -14.42 -48.35
C GLU A 23 -2.77 -13.33 -47.63
N ILE A 24 -2.31 -12.35 -48.41
CA ILE A 24 -1.51 -11.23 -47.91
C ILE A 24 -2.48 -10.18 -47.34
N SER A 25 -3.07 -10.48 -46.19
CA SER A 25 -3.35 -9.53 -45.11
C SER A 25 -4.00 -10.28 -43.93
N ASN A 26 -3.34 -10.22 -42.78
CA ASN A 26 -3.80 -10.68 -41.46
C ASN A 26 -3.87 -12.21 -41.18
N ARG A 27 -2.82 -12.69 -40.50
CA ARG A 27 -2.63 -13.83 -39.56
C ARG A 27 -3.62 -15.03 -39.53
N TYR A 28 -4.32 -15.38 -40.60
CA TYR A 28 -5.12 -16.60 -40.67
C TYR A 28 -4.79 -17.41 -41.93
N PHE A 29 -4.59 -18.72 -41.78
CA PHE A 29 -4.45 -19.66 -42.89
C PHE A 29 -5.80 -20.33 -43.16
N THR A 30 -6.27 -20.30 -44.41
CA THR A 30 -7.48 -21.03 -44.81
C THR A 30 -7.07 -22.32 -45.50
N ILE A 31 -7.50 -23.47 -44.95
CA ILE A 31 -7.26 -24.80 -45.52
C ILE A 31 -8.55 -25.27 -46.19
N LYS A 32 -8.52 -25.46 -47.52
CA LYS A 32 -9.60 -26.11 -48.27
C LYS A 32 -9.28 -27.60 -48.44
N ILE A 33 -10.21 -28.47 -48.03
CA ILE A 33 -10.10 -29.92 -48.15
C ILE A 33 -11.14 -30.39 -49.16
N TYR A 34 -10.71 -31.09 -50.22
CA TYR A 34 -11.60 -31.69 -51.21
C TYR A 34 -11.80 -33.18 -50.92
N LEU A 35 -13.05 -33.62 -50.83
CA LEU A 35 -13.41 -35.04 -50.77
C LEU A 35 -13.70 -35.53 -52.19
N SER A 36 -12.90 -36.49 -52.67
CA SER A 36 -13.15 -37.16 -53.95
C SER A 36 -14.44 -37.99 -53.85
N ARG A 37 -15.42 -37.70 -54.71
CA ARG A 37 -16.54 -38.60 -54.97
C ARG A 37 -16.00 -39.78 -55.76
N ASP A 38 -15.88 -40.95 -55.13
CA ASP A 38 -16.32 -42.24 -55.71
C ASP A 38 -16.12 -43.40 -54.72
N HIS A 39 -17.17 -44.23 -54.65
CA HIS A 39 -17.37 -45.51 -53.95
C HIS A 39 -17.90 -45.54 -52.49
N PRO A 40 -18.93 -46.40 -52.22
CA PRO A 40 -19.65 -46.47 -50.96
C PRO A 40 -19.05 -47.53 -50.01
N THR A 41 -19.43 -47.42 -48.73
CA THR A 41 -19.16 -48.33 -47.59
C THR A 41 -17.75 -48.36 -47.00
N ILE A 42 -17.51 -47.52 -45.98
CA ILE A 42 -16.49 -47.75 -44.95
C ILE A 42 -17.20 -47.76 -43.59
N LYS A 43 -17.07 -48.88 -42.86
CA LYS A 43 -17.53 -49.01 -41.46
C LYS A 43 -16.72 -48.04 -40.58
N ILE A 44 -17.38 -47.00 -40.08
CA ILE A 44 -16.77 -46.04 -39.15
C ILE A 44 -16.67 -46.70 -37.76
N LYS A 45 -15.45 -46.99 -37.30
CA LYS A 45 -15.18 -47.29 -35.88
C LYS A 45 -15.46 -46.04 -35.03
N SER A 46 -15.97 -46.28 -33.82
CA SER A 46 -16.52 -45.40 -32.77
C SER A 46 -15.66 -44.20 -32.28
N PHE A 47 -14.84 -43.57 -33.11
CA PHE A 47 -13.95 -42.46 -32.70
C PHE A 47 -14.23 -41.13 -33.42
N CYS A 48 -14.87 -41.14 -34.60
CA CYS A 48 -15.11 -39.91 -35.38
C CYS A 48 -16.45 -39.22 -35.10
N THR A 49 -17.46 -39.91 -34.55
CA THR A 49 -18.76 -39.31 -34.24
C THR A 49 -18.68 -38.33 -33.06
N ASN A 50 -17.77 -38.53 -32.11
CA ASN A 50 -17.64 -37.67 -30.93
C ASN A 50 -16.97 -36.31 -31.22
N ILE A 51 -16.09 -36.25 -32.22
CA ILE A 51 -15.37 -35.01 -32.58
C ILE A 51 -16.24 -34.09 -33.42
N VAL A 52 -17.03 -34.64 -34.35
CA VAL A 52 -17.94 -33.84 -35.18
C VAL A 52 -19.11 -33.30 -34.35
N PHE A 53 -19.66 -34.09 -33.42
CA PHE A 53 -20.70 -33.61 -32.49
C PHE A 53 -20.15 -32.55 -31.53
N LYS A 54 -18.92 -32.73 -31.00
CA LYS A 54 -18.26 -31.69 -30.18
C LYS A 54 -17.96 -30.41 -30.95
N MET A 55 -17.59 -30.46 -32.23
CA MET A 55 -17.33 -29.26 -33.04
C MET A 55 -18.61 -28.49 -33.40
N ILE A 56 -19.73 -29.19 -33.63
CA ILE A 56 -21.03 -28.56 -33.91
C ILE A 56 -21.60 -27.93 -32.63
N PHE A 57 -21.47 -28.61 -31.48
CA PHE A 57 -21.78 -28.02 -30.18
C PHE A 57 -20.86 -26.85 -29.85
N LEU A 58 -19.54 -26.93 -30.11
CA LEU A 58 -18.63 -25.80 -29.91
C LEU A 58 -18.99 -24.61 -30.79
N LYS A 59 -19.42 -24.81 -32.05
CA LYS A 59 -19.84 -23.73 -32.93
C LYS A 59 -21.17 -23.10 -32.52
N PHE A 60 -22.17 -23.90 -32.12
CA PHE A 60 -23.43 -23.36 -31.61
C PHE A 60 -23.26 -22.68 -30.24
N SER A 61 -22.43 -23.25 -29.36
CA SER A 61 -22.04 -22.63 -28.11
C SER A 61 -21.22 -21.37 -28.34
N LEU A 62 -20.27 -21.31 -29.29
CA LEU A 62 -19.52 -20.07 -29.58
C LEU A 62 -20.41 -18.98 -30.18
N VAL A 63 -21.38 -19.31 -31.04
CA VAL A 63 -22.29 -18.31 -31.63
C VAL A 63 -23.26 -17.77 -30.58
N ILE A 64 -23.76 -18.63 -29.67
CA ILE A 64 -24.61 -18.21 -28.55
C ILE A 64 -23.79 -17.45 -27.49
N TYR A 65 -22.54 -17.88 -27.22
CA TYR A 65 -21.62 -17.19 -26.30
C TYR A 65 -21.21 -15.83 -26.87
N CYS A 66 -20.90 -15.69 -28.16
CA CYS A 66 -20.63 -14.40 -28.81
C CYS A 66 -21.85 -13.46 -28.84
N SER A 67 -23.08 -13.98 -28.81
CA SER A 67 -24.28 -13.15 -28.68
C SER A 67 -24.68 -12.81 -27.24
N LEU A 68 -24.05 -13.45 -26.23
CA LEU A 68 -24.34 -13.28 -24.81
C LEU A 68 -23.14 -12.76 -24.00
N ILE A 69 -22.01 -12.41 -24.65
CA ILE A 69 -21.04 -11.49 -24.06
C ILE A 69 -21.73 -10.13 -24.01
N SER A 70 -22.36 -9.81 -22.88
CA SER A 70 -22.51 -8.43 -22.46
C SER A 70 -21.15 -7.79 -22.62
N LYS A 71 -20.98 -6.93 -23.63
CA LYS A 71 -19.76 -6.13 -23.81
C LYS A 71 -19.41 -5.56 -22.45
N SER A 72 -18.33 -6.03 -21.86
CA SER A 72 -17.82 -5.49 -20.60
C SER A 72 -17.67 -3.99 -20.80
N ILE A 73 -18.34 -3.22 -19.95
CA ILE A 73 -18.38 -1.76 -20.02
C ILE A 73 -17.05 -1.27 -19.46
N GLN A 74 -15.99 -1.33 -20.26
CA GLN A 74 -14.65 -0.91 -19.87
C GLN A 74 -14.18 0.21 -20.79
N LEU A 75 -13.78 1.35 -20.20
CA LEU A 75 -13.10 2.44 -20.90
C LEU A 75 -11.71 1.98 -21.35
N SER A 76 -11.20 2.60 -22.40
CA SER A 76 -9.92 2.28 -23.02
C SER A 76 -8.74 2.69 -22.12
N THR A 77 -7.70 1.85 -22.11
CA THR A 77 -6.40 2.09 -21.45
C THR A 77 -5.34 2.53 -22.47
N PRO A 78 -4.17 3.05 -22.05
CA PRO A 78 -3.09 3.41 -22.97
C PRO A 78 -2.60 2.26 -23.88
N GLU A 79 -2.74 1.01 -23.41
CA GLU A 79 -2.36 -0.20 -24.12
C GLU A 79 -3.49 -0.73 -25.03
N SER A 80 -4.67 -0.12 -24.97
CA SER A 80 -5.81 -0.53 -25.78
C SER A 80 -5.56 -0.17 -27.25
N PRO A 81 -5.73 -1.12 -28.20
CA PRO A 81 -5.47 -0.87 -29.61
C PRO A 81 -6.48 0.07 -30.27
N THR A 82 -7.59 0.36 -29.60
CA THR A 82 -8.70 1.20 -30.08
C THR A 82 -9.36 1.93 -28.91
N TYR A 83 -9.96 3.08 -29.17
CA TYR A 83 -10.81 3.82 -28.22
C TYR A 83 -12.17 4.18 -28.82
N THR A 84 -13.15 4.49 -27.98
CA THR A 84 -14.51 4.87 -28.39
C THR A 84 -14.70 6.37 -28.23
N ALA A 85 -15.04 7.06 -29.32
CA ALA A 85 -15.35 8.48 -29.32
C ALA A 85 -16.85 8.71 -29.55
N ALA A 86 -17.41 9.69 -28.85
CA ALA A 86 -18.72 10.24 -29.14
C ALA A 86 -18.58 11.66 -29.71
N VAL A 87 -19.34 11.95 -30.75
CA VAL A 87 -19.48 13.29 -31.33
C VAL A 87 -20.92 13.71 -31.16
N VAL A 88 -21.14 14.89 -30.60
CA VAL A 88 -22.46 15.39 -30.26
C VAL A 88 -22.94 16.34 -31.35
N GLU A 89 -24.09 16.05 -31.94
CA GLU A 89 -24.88 17.03 -32.67
C GLU A 89 -25.84 17.70 -31.67
N TYR A 90 -25.79 19.02 -31.57
CA TYR A 90 -26.45 19.76 -30.51
C TYR A 90 -27.28 20.94 -31.03
N HIS A 91 -28.53 21.01 -30.61
CA HIS A 91 -29.39 22.17 -30.86
C HIS A 91 -29.20 23.20 -29.75
N LYS A 92 -28.61 24.35 -30.09
CA LYS A 92 -28.35 25.43 -29.15
C LYS A 92 -29.64 25.96 -28.54
N ILE A 93 -29.72 25.97 -27.20
CA ILE A 93 -30.78 26.66 -26.48
C ILE A 93 -30.49 28.16 -26.58
N THR A 94 -31.46 28.95 -27.03
CA THR A 94 -31.31 30.41 -27.19
C THR A 94 -32.21 31.15 -26.21
N SER A 95 -31.64 32.10 -25.48
CA SER A 95 -32.39 33.05 -24.64
C SER A 95 -31.93 34.47 -25.01
N PRO A 96 -32.53 35.09 -26.04
CA PRO A 96 -32.07 36.38 -26.58
C PRO A 96 -32.08 37.52 -25.56
N GLU A 97 -32.92 37.42 -24.53
CA GLU A 97 -33.10 38.44 -23.49
C GLU A 97 -32.15 38.24 -22.29
N ASP A 98 -31.54 37.06 -22.14
CA ASP A 98 -30.64 36.73 -21.03
C ASP A 98 -29.49 35.81 -21.48
N PRO A 99 -28.34 36.39 -21.90
CA PRO A 99 -27.18 35.64 -22.35
C PRO A 99 -26.56 34.73 -21.28
N GLU A 100 -26.65 35.08 -20.00
CA GLU A 100 -26.09 34.27 -18.90
C GLU A 100 -26.97 33.04 -18.63
N GLN A 101 -28.30 33.23 -18.62
CA GLN A 101 -29.23 32.10 -18.56
C GLN A 101 -29.05 31.17 -19.76
N GLN A 102 -28.82 31.73 -20.95
CA GLN A 102 -28.51 30.92 -22.13
C GLN A 102 -27.29 30.02 -21.90
N VAL A 103 -26.19 30.56 -21.37
CA VAL A 103 -24.98 29.77 -21.08
C VAL A 103 -25.31 28.66 -20.08
N SER A 104 -26.05 28.99 -19.02
CA SER A 104 -26.52 28.07 -17.99
C SER A 104 -27.28 26.87 -18.56
N ASP A 105 -28.33 27.14 -19.35
CA ASP A 105 -29.17 26.11 -19.94
C ASP A 105 -28.37 25.18 -20.85
N ASN A 106 -27.46 25.74 -21.66
CA ASN A 106 -26.65 24.94 -22.58
C ASN A 106 -25.65 24.04 -21.84
N TYR A 107 -24.93 24.53 -20.82
CA TYR A 107 -23.96 23.68 -20.11
C TYR A 107 -24.63 22.65 -19.20
N PHE A 108 -25.83 22.92 -18.68
CA PHE A 108 -26.61 21.91 -17.95
C PHE A 108 -27.07 20.79 -18.88
N GLU A 109 -27.44 21.12 -20.11
CA GLU A 109 -27.77 20.11 -21.10
C GLU A 109 -26.54 19.33 -21.56
N TYR A 110 -25.36 19.97 -21.66
CA TYR A 110 -24.09 19.25 -21.90
C TYR A 110 -23.82 18.26 -20.78
N GLN A 111 -23.99 18.66 -19.53
CA GLN A 111 -23.83 17.78 -18.37
C GLN A 111 -24.81 16.59 -18.42
N ARG A 112 -26.05 16.82 -18.87
CA ARG A 112 -27.05 15.76 -19.08
C ARG A 112 -26.58 14.76 -20.14
N ILE A 113 -26.07 15.25 -21.28
CA ILE A 113 -25.53 14.42 -22.35
C ILE A 113 -24.30 13.64 -21.88
N ILE A 114 -23.34 14.27 -21.18
CA ILE A 114 -22.14 13.61 -20.64
C ILE A 114 -22.51 12.43 -19.72
N SER A 115 -23.63 12.57 -19.00
CA SER A 115 -24.18 11.58 -18.07
C SER A 115 -25.13 10.56 -18.71
N SER A 116 -25.38 10.65 -20.01
CA SER A 116 -26.38 9.83 -20.69
C SER A 116 -25.87 8.42 -21.00
N GLN A 117 -26.81 7.49 -21.21
CA GLN A 117 -26.49 6.08 -21.45
C GLN A 117 -25.85 5.86 -22.84
N GLU A 118 -26.18 6.73 -23.80
CA GLU A 118 -25.70 6.71 -25.19
C GLU A 118 -24.19 6.87 -25.27
N VAL A 119 -23.63 7.76 -24.44
CA VAL A 119 -22.19 8.02 -24.39
C VAL A 119 -21.49 7.25 -23.29
N ARG A 120 -22.16 6.31 -22.61
CA ARG A 120 -21.61 5.60 -21.43
C ARG A 120 -20.31 4.87 -21.72
N GLN A 121 -20.14 4.37 -22.94
CA GLN A 121 -18.93 3.64 -23.38
C GLN A 121 -17.90 4.55 -24.08
N ALA A 122 -18.16 5.85 -24.22
CA ALA A 122 -17.23 6.77 -24.87
C ALA A 122 -16.12 7.21 -23.91
N ASP A 123 -14.88 7.11 -24.39
CA ASP A 123 -13.66 7.61 -23.73
C ASP A 123 -13.55 9.13 -23.84
N ILE A 124 -14.00 9.66 -24.99
CA ILE A 124 -14.01 11.09 -25.31
C ILE A 124 -15.37 11.50 -25.87
N ILE A 125 -15.84 12.68 -25.46
CA ILE A 125 -17.06 13.30 -25.98
C ILE A 125 -16.70 14.67 -26.55
N ILE A 126 -17.03 14.89 -27.83
CA ILE A 126 -16.74 16.12 -28.55
C ILE A 126 -18.05 16.88 -28.79
N PHE A 127 -18.11 18.11 -28.31
CA PHE A 127 -19.23 19.03 -28.50
C PHE A 127 -18.96 20.04 -29.63
N PRO A 128 -20.00 20.56 -30.29
CA PRO A 128 -19.86 21.46 -31.44
C PRO A 128 -19.42 22.88 -31.04
N GLU A 129 -19.01 23.64 -32.06
CA GLU A 129 -18.60 25.05 -31.93
C GLU A 129 -19.78 26.01 -31.74
N SER A 130 -19.57 27.11 -31.02
CA SER A 130 -20.50 28.27 -30.93
C SER A 130 -21.86 28.00 -30.26
N THR A 131 -21.96 26.93 -29.48
CA THR A 131 -23.19 26.49 -28.80
C THR A 131 -23.26 26.86 -27.32
N LEU A 132 -22.13 27.09 -26.64
CA LEU A 132 -22.09 27.36 -25.20
C LEU A 132 -22.26 28.85 -24.86
N ASN A 133 -21.25 29.68 -25.14
CA ASN A 133 -21.22 31.09 -24.77
C ASN A 133 -20.95 32.02 -25.97
N THR A 134 -21.01 33.32 -25.73
CA THR A 134 -20.77 34.39 -26.71
C THR A 134 -19.61 35.27 -26.27
N ILE A 135 -19.27 36.29 -27.05
CA ILE A 135 -18.21 37.25 -26.69
C ILE A 135 -18.55 37.95 -25.37
N ASP A 136 -19.83 38.29 -25.16
CA ASP A 136 -20.29 39.00 -23.96
C ASP A 136 -20.25 38.12 -22.70
N THR A 137 -20.33 36.80 -22.86
CA THR A 137 -20.27 35.80 -21.78
C THR A 137 -18.96 35.02 -21.80
N ALA A 138 -17.88 35.64 -22.27
CA ALA A 138 -16.56 35.03 -22.30
C ALA A 138 -16.04 34.70 -20.88
N VAL A 139 -15.41 33.54 -20.73
CA VAL A 139 -14.95 32.99 -19.44
C VAL A 139 -13.44 32.85 -19.39
N TYR A 140 -12.84 32.94 -18.20
CA TYR A 140 -11.42 32.60 -18.02
C TYR A 140 -11.27 31.08 -18.04
N VAL A 141 -10.31 30.58 -18.80
CA VAL A 141 -9.86 29.20 -18.77
C VAL A 141 -8.51 29.19 -18.07
N PRO A 142 -8.28 28.31 -17.07
CA PRO A 142 -6.95 28.22 -16.47
C PRO A 142 -5.92 27.77 -17.52
N ASP A 143 -4.71 28.30 -17.41
CA ASP A 143 -3.59 27.78 -18.18
C ASP A 143 -3.34 26.31 -17.82
N VAL A 144 -2.96 25.51 -18.82
CA VAL A 144 -2.62 24.09 -18.62
C VAL A 144 -1.43 23.92 -17.69
N ASP A 145 -0.52 24.88 -17.66
CA ASP A 145 0.68 24.86 -16.82
C ASP A 145 0.40 25.29 -15.38
N ASP A 146 -0.71 25.98 -15.12
CA ASP A 146 -1.09 26.45 -13.77
C ASP A 146 -1.68 25.31 -12.91
N LEU A 147 -1.93 24.13 -13.48
CA LEU A 147 -2.39 22.91 -12.79
C LEU A 147 -3.71 23.05 -12.02
N ILE A 148 -4.57 23.98 -12.44
CA ILE A 148 -5.86 24.23 -11.81
C ILE A 148 -6.88 23.19 -12.29
N THR A 149 -7.61 22.57 -11.35
CA THR A 149 -8.82 21.79 -11.67
C THR A 149 -10.06 22.64 -11.39
N PRO A 150 -10.75 23.17 -12.42
CA PRO A 150 -11.88 24.08 -12.22
C PRO A 150 -13.00 23.50 -11.37
N CYS A 151 -13.23 22.17 -11.42
CA CYS A 151 -14.23 21.52 -10.59
C CYS A 151 -14.09 21.84 -9.08
N ASP A 152 -12.87 22.08 -8.60
CA ASP A 152 -12.57 22.29 -7.17
C ASP A 152 -12.24 23.74 -6.82
N ASN A 153 -12.36 24.66 -7.77
CA ASN A 153 -11.98 26.05 -7.57
C ASN A 153 -13.19 26.97 -7.74
N SER A 154 -13.60 27.60 -6.63
CA SER A 154 -14.74 28.54 -6.59
C SER A 154 -14.52 29.80 -7.43
N THR A 155 -13.31 30.07 -7.91
CA THR A 155 -13.04 31.12 -8.89
C THR A 155 -13.67 30.82 -10.26
N TYR A 156 -13.89 29.55 -10.60
CA TYR A 156 -14.38 29.11 -11.93
C TYR A 156 -15.86 28.67 -11.94
N LEU A 157 -16.67 29.20 -11.01
CA LEU A 157 -18.10 28.90 -10.87
C LEU A 157 -18.86 28.99 -12.22
N GLY A 158 -19.82 28.10 -12.42
CA GLY A 158 -20.65 28.05 -13.62
C GLY A 158 -20.12 27.08 -14.67
N LEU A 159 -19.94 27.56 -15.91
CA LEU A 159 -19.63 26.74 -17.09
C LEU A 159 -18.39 25.84 -16.91
N ILE A 160 -17.23 26.43 -16.65
CA ILE A 160 -15.95 25.70 -16.61
C ILE A 160 -15.95 24.68 -15.47
N GLN A 161 -16.39 25.07 -14.28
CA GLN A 161 -16.51 24.15 -13.14
C GLN A 161 -17.47 23.00 -13.43
N THR A 162 -18.66 23.29 -13.98
CA THR A 162 -19.69 22.25 -14.22
C THR A 162 -19.21 21.20 -15.21
N ILE A 163 -18.62 21.62 -16.32
CA ILE A 163 -18.09 20.68 -17.32
C ILE A 163 -16.87 19.93 -16.78
N SER A 164 -15.97 20.60 -16.06
CA SER A 164 -14.83 19.95 -15.38
C SER A 164 -15.29 18.88 -14.40
N CYS A 165 -16.33 19.15 -13.60
CA CYS A 165 -16.90 18.17 -12.70
C CYS A 165 -17.57 17.01 -13.44
N ALA A 166 -18.29 17.29 -14.52
CA ALA A 166 -18.94 16.27 -15.33
C ALA A 166 -17.91 15.32 -15.99
N ALA A 167 -16.84 15.86 -16.55
CA ALA A 167 -15.72 15.11 -17.12
C ALA A 167 -15.11 14.16 -16.07
N ARG A 168 -14.83 14.69 -14.88
CA ARG A 168 -14.24 13.93 -13.77
C ARG A 168 -15.17 12.85 -13.22
N ILE A 169 -16.42 13.19 -12.90
CA ILE A 169 -17.39 12.25 -12.29
C ILE A 169 -17.70 11.09 -13.23
N ARG A 170 -17.62 11.31 -14.55
CA ARG A 170 -17.89 10.28 -15.55
C ARG A 170 -16.63 9.60 -16.07
N SER A 171 -15.45 10.04 -15.63
CA SER A 171 -14.15 9.56 -16.09
C SER A 171 -13.99 9.64 -17.62
N LYS A 172 -14.40 10.77 -18.23
CA LYS A 172 -14.33 10.99 -19.69
C LYS A 172 -13.53 12.23 -20.06
N TYR A 173 -12.86 12.18 -21.20
CA TYR A 173 -12.35 13.39 -21.85
C TYR A 173 -13.52 14.15 -22.46
N ILE A 174 -13.66 15.43 -22.12
CA ILE A 174 -14.71 16.28 -22.68
C ILE A 174 -14.05 17.40 -23.47
N VAL A 175 -14.37 17.49 -24.76
CA VAL A 175 -13.90 18.57 -25.63
C VAL A 175 -15.07 19.50 -25.90
N ILE A 176 -14.92 20.77 -25.51
CA ILE A 176 -15.88 21.82 -25.81
C ILE A 176 -15.20 22.97 -26.54
N ASN A 177 -16.00 23.76 -27.23
CA ASN A 177 -15.59 25.05 -27.75
C ASN A 177 -16.28 26.17 -26.97
N LEU A 178 -15.55 27.25 -26.67
CA LEU A 178 -16.07 28.42 -25.99
C LEU A 178 -15.34 29.70 -26.39
N LYS A 179 -15.94 30.84 -26.04
CA LYS A 179 -15.28 32.15 -26.03
C LYS A 179 -14.52 32.31 -24.71
N GLU A 180 -13.21 32.33 -24.81
CA GLU A 180 -12.28 32.51 -23.70
C GLU A 180 -11.89 33.97 -23.59
N LYS A 181 -11.88 34.53 -22.37
CA LYS A 181 -11.28 35.84 -22.12
C LYS A 181 -9.92 35.67 -21.45
N SER A 182 -8.97 36.49 -21.87
CA SER A 182 -7.62 36.59 -21.29
C SER A 182 -7.26 38.06 -21.09
N ASP A 183 -6.42 38.35 -20.10
CA ASP A 183 -5.92 39.70 -19.84
C ASP A 183 -4.93 40.13 -20.94
N CYS A 184 -4.95 41.40 -21.36
CA CYS A 184 -4.07 41.91 -22.42
C CYS A 184 -3.00 42.85 -21.86
N PRO A 185 -1.70 42.65 -22.19
CA PRO A 185 -1.17 41.58 -23.03
C PRO A 185 -1.17 40.23 -22.30
N ASP A 186 -1.54 39.15 -23.00
CA ASP A 186 -1.52 37.80 -22.44
C ASP A 186 -0.10 37.19 -22.47
N LYS A 187 0.08 36.02 -21.84
CA LYS A 187 1.39 35.33 -21.76
C LYS A 187 2.03 35.16 -23.15
N GLN A 188 1.26 34.81 -24.18
CA GLN A 188 1.79 34.62 -25.53
C GLN A 188 2.16 35.96 -26.19
N GLN A 189 1.36 37.01 -26.01
CA GLN A 189 1.71 38.33 -26.51
C GLN A 189 3.00 38.88 -25.89
N ILE A 190 3.23 38.59 -24.60
CA ILE A 190 4.48 38.93 -23.90
C ILE A 190 5.64 38.10 -24.45
N GLU A 191 5.46 36.77 -24.55
CA GLU A 191 6.51 35.85 -24.98
C GLU A 191 6.99 36.12 -26.41
N PHE A 192 6.06 36.41 -27.32
CA PHE A 192 6.35 36.63 -28.74
C PHE A 192 6.45 38.11 -29.14
N ASN A 193 6.41 39.03 -28.17
CA ASN A 193 6.47 40.48 -28.38
C ASN A 193 5.47 40.97 -29.45
N ASP A 194 4.22 40.53 -29.30
CA ASP A 194 3.15 40.79 -30.26
C ASP A 194 2.73 42.27 -30.26
N PRO A 195 2.76 42.96 -31.42
CA PRO A 195 2.49 44.40 -31.50
C PRO A 195 1.00 44.77 -31.51
N ARG A 196 0.07 43.80 -31.42
CA ARG A 196 -1.38 44.09 -31.45
C ARG A 196 -1.82 44.91 -30.22
N PRO A 197 -2.57 46.02 -30.42
CA PRO A 197 -2.92 46.93 -29.32
C PRO A 197 -4.04 46.39 -28.43
N CYS A 198 -3.92 46.62 -27.11
CA CYS A 198 -4.92 46.26 -26.10
C CYS A 198 -6.07 47.30 -25.99
N ASP A 199 -6.70 47.65 -27.11
CA ASP A 199 -7.70 48.73 -27.21
C ASP A 199 -9.14 48.26 -26.97
N HIS A 200 -9.35 47.00 -26.56
CA HIS A 200 -10.67 46.47 -26.24
C HIS A 200 -11.18 47.02 -24.88
N PRO A 201 -12.50 47.30 -24.74
CA PRO A 201 -13.07 47.63 -23.44
C PRO A 201 -12.71 46.54 -22.41
N ASN A 202 -12.22 46.98 -21.24
CA ASN A 202 -11.67 46.18 -20.13
C ASN A 202 -10.26 45.59 -20.29
N LYS A 203 -9.51 45.92 -21.35
CA LYS A 203 -8.14 45.40 -21.60
C LYS A 203 -8.06 43.87 -21.62
N THR A 204 -9.09 43.21 -22.16
CA THR A 204 -9.12 41.76 -22.33
C THR A 204 -9.19 41.39 -23.81
N ASN A 205 -8.53 40.28 -24.17
CA ASN A 205 -8.69 39.63 -25.47
C ASN A 205 -9.75 38.53 -25.35
N VAL A 206 -10.53 38.32 -26.41
CA VAL A 206 -11.49 37.20 -26.49
C VAL A 206 -11.09 36.26 -27.62
N TYR A 207 -10.87 34.99 -27.28
CA TYR A 207 -10.45 33.94 -28.19
C TYR A 207 -11.55 32.91 -28.41
N ASN A 208 -11.50 32.24 -29.56
CA ASN A 208 -12.35 31.10 -29.86
C ASN A 208 -11.55 29.83 -29.56
N THR A 209 -11.82 29.20 -28.43
CA THR A 209 -10.92 28.22 -27.84
C THR A 209 -11.59 26.86 -27.71
N ASN A 210 -10.88 25.81 -28.14
CA ASN A 210 -11.22 24.44 -27.78
C ASN A 210 -10.55 24.07 -26.47
N VAL A 211 -11.34 23.62 -25.50
CA VAL A 211 -10.87 23.24 -24.17
C VAL A 211 -11.10 21.75 -23.99
N VAL A 212 -10.07 21.03 -23.55
CA VAL A 212 -10.14 19.60 -23.22
C VAL A 212 -10.13 19.46 -21.71
N PHE A 213 -11.22 18.93 -21.15
CA PHE A 213 -11.30 18.54 -19.75
C PHE A 213 -10.84 17.09 -19.62
N ASP A 214 -9.82 16.86 -18.81
CA ASP A 214 -9.36 15.52 -18.47
C ASP A 214 -10.40 14.76 -17.63
N ARG A 215 -10.35 13.43 -17.74
CA ARG A 215 -11.21 12.49 -17.03
C ARG A 215 -10.94 12.42 -15.52
N THR A 216 -9.82 12.90 -15.00
CA THR A 216 -9.39 12.49 -13.65
C THR A 216 -9.14 13.59 -12.63
N GLY A 217 -8.88 14.84 -13.01
CA GLY A 217 -8.40 15.83 -12.05
C GLY A 217 -7.02 15.37 -11.52
N ARG A 218 -5.99 15.90 -12.18
CA ARG A 218 -4.63 15.35 -12.32
C ARG A 218 -4.23 14.24 -11.31
N LEU A 219 -4.41 13.00 -11.75
CA LEU A 219 -3.74 11.80 -11.23
C LEU A 219 -2.35 11.68 -11.85
N SER A 220 -1.50 10.85 -11.26
CA SER A 220 -0.12 10.69 -11.73
C SER A 220 -0.05 9.91 -13.05
N THR A 221 0.84 10.33 -13.94
CA THR A 221 1.16 9.66 -15.22
C THR A 221 2.40 8.77 -15.07
N PRO A 222 2.73 7.91 -16.04
CA PRO A 222 4.00 7.17 -16.07
C PRO A 222 5.23 8.06 -15.88
N GLU A 223 5.24 9.24 -16.51
CA GLU A 223 6.36 10.19 -16.52
C GLU A 223 6.38 11.10 -15.29
N SER A 224 5.31 11.10 -14.49
CA SER A 224 5.25 11.90 -13.28
C SER A 224 6.36 11.46 -12.31
N PRO A 225 7.14 12.39 -11.72
CA PRO A 225 8.24 12.06 -10.81
C PRO A 225 7.76 11.48 -9.48
N THR A 226 6.52 11.79 -9.10
CA THR A 226 5.88 11.36 -7.87
C THR A 226 4.53 10.69 -8.18
N TYR A 227 3.99 9.99 -7.18
CA TYR A 227 2.57 9.61 -7.13
C TYR A 227 1.97 9.97 -5.77
N THR A 228 0.67 10.22 -5.69
CA THR A 228 0.03 10.57 -4.40
C THR A 228 -0.51 9.31 -3.73
N ALA A 229 -0.07 9.01 -2.52
CA ALA A 229 -0.57 7.91 -1.72
C ALA A 229 -1.39 8.42 -0.54
N ALA A 230 -2.45 7.68 -0.19
CA ALA A 230 -3.14 7.82 1.08
C ALA A 230 -3.07 6.50 1.86
N VAL A 231 -2.65 6.57 3.12
CA VAL A 231 -2.78 5.45 4.07
C VAL A 231 -3.79 5.84 5.14
N VAL A 232 -4.69 4.93 5.47
CA VAL A 232 -5.75 5.16 6.45
C VAL A 232 -5.39 4.46 7.74
N GLU A 233 -5.14 5.20 8.80
CA GLU A 233 -5.20 4.66 10.16
C GLU A 233 -6.67 4.53 10.55
N TYR A 234 -7.17 3.32 10.80
CA TYR A 234 -8.62 3.10 10.91
C TYR A 234 -9.05 2.51 12.25
N HIS A 235 -9.95 3.21 12.94
CA HIS A 235 -10.64 2.68 14.11
C HIS A 235 -11.84 1.85 13.68
N LYS A 236 -11.77 0.54 13.94
CA LYS A 236 -12.82 -0.40 13.55
C LYS A 236 -14.13 -0.10 14.27
N ILE A 237 -15.20 0.07 13.50
CA ILE A 237 -16.57 0.11 14.05
C ILE A 237 -16.91 -1.31 14.50
N THR A 238 -17.34 -1.48 15.75
CA THR A 238 -17.67 -2.78 16.33
C THR A 238 -19.15 -2.88 16.65
N SER A 239 -19.78 -3.97 16.20
CA SER A 239 -21.16 -4.33 16.54
C SER A 239 -21.17 -5.81 16.93
N PRO A 240 -20.77 -6.17 18.18
CA PRO A 240 -20.53 -7.55 18.58
C PRO A 240 -21.75 -8.47 18.43
N GLU A 241 -22.95 -7.89 18.54
CA GLU A 241 -24.23 -8.62 18.45
C GLU A 241 -24.66 -8.87 17.00
N ASP A 242 -24.09 -8.14 16.03
CA ASP A 242 -24.45 -8.22 14.61
C ASP A 242 -23.20 -8.08 13.71
N PRO A 243 -22.53 -9.20 13.41
CA PRO A 243 -21.35 -9.22 12.55
C PRO A 243 -21.60 -8.69 11.12
N ASP A 244 -22.81 -8.89 10.57
CA ASP A 244 -23.15 -8.44 9.22
C ASP A 244 -23.31 -6.92 9.18
N GLN A 245 -23.99 -6.34 10.19
CA GLN A 245 -24.07 -4.90 10.36
C GLN A 245 -22.69 -4.29 10.58
N GLN A 246 -21.84 -4.91 11.40
CA GLN A 246 -20.47 -4.46 11.62
C GLN A 246 -19.69 -4.34 10.30
N VAL A 247 -19.78 -5.36 9.44
CA VAL A 247 -19.12 -5.35 8.13
C VAL A 247 -19.66 -4.25 7.25
N SER A 248 -20.99 -4.10 7.22
CA SER A 248 -21.69 -3.04 6.48
C SER A 248 -21.21 -1.65 6.88
N ASP A 249 -21.20 -1.34 8.17
CA ASP A 249 -20.76 -0.05 8.69
C ASP A 249 -19.31 0.26 8.31
N ASN A 250 -18.42 -0.74 8.42
CA ASN A 250 -17.01 -0.55 8.09
C ASN A 250 -16.78 -0.33 6.58
N TYR A 251 -17.39 -1.11 5.68
CA TYR A 251 -17.16 -0.89 4.25
C TYR A 251 -17.86 0.38 3.73
N PHE A 252 -18.97 0.81 4.35
CA PHE A 252 -19.58 2.11 4.04
C PHE A 252 -18.71 3.27 4.50
N GLU A 253 -18.07 3.16 5.66
CA GLU A 253 -17.09 4.14 6.10
C GLU A 253 -15.86 4.18 5.18
N TYR A 254 -15.40 3.02 4.69
CA TYR A 254 -14.34 2.97 3.67
C TYR A 254 -14.77 3.68 2.40
N GLN A 255 -15.99 3.45 1.92
CA GLN A 255 -16.53 4.15 0.75
C GLN A 255 -16.62 5.66 0.96
N ARG A 256 -16.99 6.10 2.17
CA ARG A 256 -17.01 7.52 2.56
C ARG A 256 -15.62 8.13 2.50
N ILE A 257 -14.62 7.45 3.06
CA ILE A 257 -13.20 7.86 3.01
C ILE A 257 -12.69 7.91 1.57
N ILE A 258 -12.94 6.89 0.75
CA ILE A 258 -12.54 6.84 -0.67
C ILE A 258 -13.13 8.03 -1.46
N SER A 259 -14.30 8.50 -1.04
CA SER A 259 -15.01 9.62 -1.65
C SER A 259 -14.69 10.99 -1.03
N SER A 260 -13.81 11.05 -0.03
CA SER A 260 -13.55 12.27 0.73
C SER A 260 -12.62 13.23 -0.01
N GLN A 261 -12.63 14.51 0.41
CA GLN A 261 -11.84 15.56 -0.24
C GLN A 261 -10.34 15.39 0.02
N GLU A 262 -9.98 14.84 1.17
CA GLU A 262 -8.61 14.63 1.64
C GLU A 262 -7.84 13.69 0.71
N VAL A 263 -8.49 12.61 0.23
CA VAL A 263 -7.87 11.63 -0.67
C VAL A 263 -8.18 11.91 -2.15
N ARG A 264 -8.70 13.10 -2.47
CA ARG A 264 -9.17 13.43 -3.82
C ARG A 264 -8.08 13.24 -4.87
N GLN A 265 -6.86 13.67 -4.60
CA GLN A 265 -5.71 13.56 -5.50
C GLN A 265 -4.92 12.26 -5.33
N ALA A 266 -5.30 11.39 -4.38
CA ALA A 266 -4.60 10.13 -4.18
C ALA A 266 -4.78 9.19 -5.38
N ASP A 267 -3.65 8.68 -5.88
CA ASP A 267 -3.59 7.63 -6.89
C ASP A 267 -3.96 6.27 -6.28
N ILE A 268 -3.52 6.05 -5.03
CA ILE A 268 -3.74 4.82 -4.28
C ILE A 268 -4.17 5.11 -2.84
N ILE A 269 -5.14 4.34 -2.33
CA ILE A 269 -5.58 4.38 -0.93
C ILE A 269 -5.40 2.98 -0.30
N ILE A 270 -4.73 2.92 0.84
CA ILE A 270 -4.44 1.68 1.56
C ILE A 270 -5.17 1.68 2.90
N PHE A 271 -5.91 0.60 3.17
CA PHE A 271 -6.62 0.37 4.42
C PHE A 271 -5.96 -0.72 5.27
N PRO A 272 -6.13 -0.70 6.61
CA PRO A 272 -5.42 -1.60 7.51
C PRO A 272 -5.87 -3.05 7.48
N GLU A 273 -5.10 -3.88 8.19
CA GLU A 273 -5.41 -5.27 8.45
C GLU A 273 -6.54 -5.44 9.49
N SER A 274 -7.40 -6.46 9.32
CA SER A 274 -8.39 -6.91 10.32
C SER A 274 -9.47 -5.90 10.74
N THR A 275 -9.64 -4.82 9.98
CA THR A 275 -10.58 -3.73 10.25
C THR A 275 -11.92 -3.84 9.52
N LEU A 276 -12.03 -4.75 8.55
CA LEU A 276 -13.16 -4.81 7.62
C LEU A 276 -14.22 -5.85 8.01
N ASN A 277 -13.86 -7.14 8.01
CA ASN A 277 -14.76 -8.24 8.33
C ASN A 277 -14.16 -9.25 9.32
N THR A 278 -14.95 -10.28 9.65
CA THR A 278 -14.59 -11.37 10.56
C THR A 278 -14.63 -12.72 9.82
N ILE A 279 -14.31 -13.81 10.51
CA ILE A 279 -14.35 -15.15 9.94
C ILE A 279 -15.80 -15.55 9.57
N ASP A 280 -16.76 -15.17 10.40
CA ASP A 280 -18.18 -15.47 10.17
C ASP A 280 -18.74 -14.73 8.94
N THR A 281 -18.13 -13.61 8.60
CA THR A 281 -18.48 -12.74 7.47
C THR A 281 -17.43 -12.78 6.35
N ALA A 282 -16.67 -13.89 6.27
CA ALA A 282 -15.65 -14.07 5.24
C ALA A 282 -16.28 -14.12 3.84
N VAL A 283 -15.65 -13.46 2.87
CA VAL A 283 -16.20 -13.25 1.52
C VAL A 283 -15.35 -13.90 0.43
N TYR A 284 -15.97 -14.29 -0.68
CA TYR A 284 -15.24 -14.72 -1.87
C TYR A 284 -14.65 -13.50 -2.59
N VAL A 285 -13.37 -13.61 -2.97
CA VAL A 285 -12.66 -12.64 -3.80
C VAL A 285 -12.37 -13.30 -5.14
N PRO A 286 -12.66 -12.65 -6.29
CA PRO A 286 -12.32 -13.20 -7.60
C PRO A 286 -10.85 -13.65 -7.68
N ASP A 287 -10.57 -14.67 -8.49
CA ASP A 287 -9.19 -14.95 -8.87
C ASP A 287 -8.68 -13.82 -9.78
N VAL A 288 -7.41 -13.48 -9.64
CA VAL A 288 -6.79 -12.40 -10.42
C VAL A 288 -6.78 -12.77 -11.91
N ASP A 289 -6.63 -14.05 -12.23
CA ASP A 289 -6.59 -14.55 -13.62
C ASP A 289 -7.94 -14.46 -14.33
N ASP A 290 -9.05 -14.31 -13.57
CA ASP A 290 -10.38 -14.19 -14.14
C ASP A 290 -10.68 -12.77 -14.69
N LEU A 291 -9.81 -11.79 -14.39
CA LEU A 291 -9.91 -10.39 -14.84
C LEU A 291 -11.26 -9.71 -14.52
N ILE A 292 -11.90 -10.15 -13.44
CA ILE A 292 -13.24 -9.71 -13.04
C ILE A 292 -13.21 -8.31 -12.42
N THR A 293 -14.16 -7.48 -12.83
CA THR A 293 -14.54 -6.22 -12.17
C THR A 293 -15.80 -6.47 -11.33
N PRO A 294 -15.68 -6.64 -10.00
CA PRO A 294 -16.84 -6.94 -9.15
C PRO A 294 -17.97 -5.91 -9.22
N CYS A 295 -17.66 -4.64 -9.54
CA CYS A 295 -18.66 -3.59 -9.68
C CYS A 295 -19.74 -3.88 -10.72
N ASP A 296 -19.44 -4.69 -11.74
CA ASP A 296 -20.40 -5.09 -12.78
C ASP A 296 -21.00 -6.49 -12.57
N ASN A 297 -20.67 -7.14 -11.45
CA ASN A 297 -20.99 -8.54 -11.23
C ASN A 297 -21.81 -8.73 -9.93
N SER A 298 -23.05 -9.20 -10.07
CA SER A 298 -23.98 -9.46 -8.96
C SER A 298 -23.60 -10.67 -8.10
N THR A 299 -22.59 -11.47 -8.49
CA THR A 299 -22.07 -12.54 -7.63
C THR A 299 -21.33 -11.98 -6.40
N TYR A 300 -20.78 -10.78 -6.48
CA TYR A 300 -19.92 -10.18 -5.44
C TYR A 300 -20.62 -9.07 -4.63
N LEU A 301 -21.95 -9.12 -4.52
CA LEU A 301 -22.78 -8.13 -3.82
C LEU A 301 -22.27 -7.84 -2.39
N GLY A 302 -22.50 -6.61 -1.92
CA GLY A 302 -22.05 -6.15 -0.61
C GLY A 302 -20.63 -5.59 -0.66
N LEU A 303 -19.77 -6.07 0.23
CA LEU A 303 -18.43 -5.54 0.49
C LEU A 303 -17.56 -5.42 -0.78
N ILE A 304 -17.36 -6.52 -1.52
CA ILE A 304 -16.43 -6.55 -2.66
C ILE A 304 -16.92 -5.67 -3.81
N GLN A 305 -18.21 -5.76 -4.16
CA GLN A 305 -18.80 -4.90 -5.19
C GLN A 305 -18.75 -3.42 -4.79
N THR A 306 -19.04 -3.08 -3.53
CA THR A 306 -19.06 -1.68 -3.07
C THR A 306 -17.69 -1.03 -3.19
N ILE A 307 -16.63 -1.71 -2.74
CA ILE A 307 -15.26 -1.20 -2.84
C ILE A 307 -14.80 -1.14 -4.31
N SER A 308 -15.09 -2.17 -5.11
CA SER A 308 -14.80 -2.17 -6.55
C SER A 308 -15.47 -0.99 -7.27
N CYS A 309 -16.73 -0.70 -6.94
CA CYS A 309 -17.44 0.45 -7.48
C CYS A 309 -16.87 1.78 -7.02
N ALA A 310 -16.47 1.89 -5.75
CA ALA A 310 -15.82 3.09 -5.23
C ALA A 310 -14.49 3.36 -5.96
N ALA A 311 -13.66 2.32 -6.15
CA ALA A 311 -12.42 2.40 -6.91
C ALA A 311 -12.66 2.91 -8.34
N ARG A 312 -13.67 2.35 -9.03
CA ARG A 312 -14.07 2.77 -10.39
C ARG A 312 -14.55 4.22 -10.45
N ILE A 313 -15.53 4.56 -9.61
CA ILE A 313 -16.19 5.89 -9.62
C ILE A 313 -15.20 7.00 -9.26
N ARG A 314 -14.24 6.70 -8.38
CA ARG A 314 -13.22 7.67 -7.96
C ARG A 314 -11.92 7.55 -8.75
N SER A 315 -11.83 6.58 -9.67
CA SER A 315 -10.66 6.27 -10.49
C SER A 315 -9.39 6.13 -9.66
N LYS A 316 -9.42 5.32 -8.59
CA LYS A 316 -8.31 5.11 -7.63
C LYS A 316 -7.91 3.65 -7.56
N TYR A 317 -6.63 3.40 -7.30
CA TYR A 317 -6.21 2.10 -6.78
C TYR A 317 -6.63 2.00 -5.31
N ILE A 318 -7.29 0.91 -4.93
CA ILE A 318 -7.73 0.69 -3.55
C ILE A 318 -7.16 -0.62 -3.04
N VAL A 319 -6.51 -0.58 -1.89
CA VAL A 319 -5.99 -1.76 -1.21
C VAL A 319 -6.74 -1.96 0.09
N ILE A 320 -7.34 -3.13 0.25
CA ILE A 320 -8.02 -3.53 1.48
C ILE A 320 -7.47 -4.83 2.00
N ASN A 321 -7.60 -5.05 3.30
CA ASN A 321 -7.41 -6.34 3.94
C ASN A 321 -8.76 -6.89 4.41
N LEU A 322 -8.97 -8.21 4.26
CA LEU A 322 -10.18 -8.89 4.68
C LEU A 322 -9.94 -10.36 5.00
N LYS A 323 -10.94 -10.99 5.63
CA LYS A 323 -11.09 -12.44 5.71
C LYS A 323 -11.68 -12.96 4.41
N GLU A 324 -10.83 -13.61 3.62
CA GLU A 324 -11.19 -14.23 2.35
C GLU A 324 -11.66 -15.65 2.60
N LYS A 325 -12.79 -16.02 2.00
CA LYS A 325 -13.26 -17.40 1.93
C LYS A 325 -12.89 -18.01 0.57
N SER A 326 -12.41 -19.25 0.56
CA SER A 326 -12.22 -20.03 -0.67
C SER A 326 -12.65 -21.48 -0.48
N ASP A 327 -12.93 -22.16 -1.58
CA ASP A 327 -13.26 -23.58 -1.56
C ASP A 327 -12.03 -24.43 -1.16
N CYS A 328 -12.24 -25.63 -0.61
CA CYS A 328 -11.18 -26.57 -0.24
C CYS A 328 -11.32 -27.89 -1.05
N PRO A 329 -10.29 -28.33 -1.77
CA PRO A 329 -9.00 -27.65 -1.94
C PRO A 329 -9.14 -26.43 -2.85
N ASP A 330 -8.44 -25.35 -2.53
CA ASP A 330 -8.36 -24.19 -3.43
C ASP A 330 -7.32 -24.42 -4.56
N LYS A 331 -7.25 -23.48 -5.51
CA LYS A 331 -6.34 -23.54 -6.66
C LYS A 331 -4.88 -23.76 -6.26
N GLN A 332 -4.41 -23.07 -5.21
CA GLN A 332 -3.04 -23.20 -4.72
C GLN A 332 -2.82 -24.58 -4.08
N GLN A 333 -3.79 -25.07 -3.30
CA GLN A 333 -3.72 -26.40 -2.71
C GLN A 333 -3.67 -27.50 -3.77
N ILE A 334 -4.45 -27.36 -4.84
CA ILE A 334 -4.42 -28.28 -5.98
C ILE A 334 -3.05 -28.22 -6.68
N GLU A 335 -2.55 -27.02 -6.98
CA GLU A 335 -1.28 -26.81 -7.69
C GLU A 335 -0.08 -27.42 -6.94
N TYR A 336 -0.01 -27.21 -5.63
CA TYR A 336 1.10 -27.69 -4.82
C TYR A 336 0.88 -29.07 -4.19
N ASN A 337 -0.21 -29.75 -4.54
CA ASN A 337 -0.58 -31.05 -3.96
C ASN A 337 -0.53 -31.02 -2.42
N ASP A 338 -1.17 -30.00 -1.85
CA ASP A 338 -1.20 -29.76 -0.40
C ASP A 338 -1.80 -30.97 0.33
N PRO A 339 -1.05 -31.62 1.25
CA PRO A 339 -1.52 -32.81 1.95
C PRO A 339 -2.55 -32.52 3.06
N ARG A 340 -2.80 -31.23 3.39
CA ARG A 340 -3.73 -30.86 4.46
C ARG A 340 -5.17 -31.26 4.08
N PRO A 341 -5.90 -31.94 4.97
CA PRO A 341 -7.23 -32.46 4.66
C PRO A 341 -8.28 -31.35 4.55
N CYS A 342 -9.23 -31.52 3.62
CA CYS A 342 -10.44 -30.70 3.50
C CYS A 342 -11.63 -31.36 4.20
N ASP A 343 -11.44 -31.81 5.43
CA ASP A 343 -12.41 -32.58 6.21
C ASP A 343 -13.32 -31.71 7.11
N HIS A 344 -13.18 -30.38 7.02
CA HIS A 344 -14.04 -29.46 7.74
C HIS A 344 -15.48 -29.42 7.17
N PRO A 345 -16.52 -29.28 8.01
CA PRO A 345 -17.93 -29.42 7.59
C PRO A 345 -18.34 -28.55 6.40
N ASN A 346 -17.78 -27.34 6.31
CA ASN A 346 -18.14 -26.34 5.31
C ASN A 346 -17.29 -26.43 4.03
N LYS A 347 -16.24 -27.29 4.00
CA LYS A 347 -15.27 -27.42 2.89
C LYS A 347 -14.71 -26.08 2.39
N THR A 348 -14.51 -25.13 3.29
CA THR A 348 -14.07 -23.78 2.95
C THR A 348 -12.90 -23.37 3.82
N ASN A 349 -11.89 -22.79 3.20
CA ASN A 349 -10.74 -22.18 3.85
C ASN A 349 -11.02 -20.70 4.10
N VAL A 350 -10.44 -20.17 5.18
CA VAL A 350 -10.47 -18.73 5.47
C VAL A 350 -9.05 -18.20 5.60
N TYR A 351 -8.72 -17.15 4.86
CA TYR A 351 -7.38 -16.53 4.84
C TYR A 351 -7.46 -15.07 5.26
N ASN A 352 -6.35 -14.55 5.79
CA ASN A 352 -6.13 -13.11 5.97
C ASN A 352 -5.51 -12.59 4.68
N THR A 353 -6.22 -11.71 3.97
CA THR A 353 -5.92 -11.44 2.57
C THR A 353 -5.94 -9.94 2.26
N ASN A 354 -4.86 -9.44 1.65
CA ASN A 354 -4.85 -8.16 0.95
C ASN A 354 -5.39 -8.32 -0.46
N VAL A 355 -6.22 -7.37 -0.90
CA VAL A 355 -6.83 -7.33 -2.23
C VAL A 355 -6.63 -5.94 -2.82
N VAL A 356 -6.23 -5.89 -4.10
CA VAL A 356 -5.98 -4.64 -4.83
C VAL A 356 -7.00 -4.49 -5.95
N PHE A 357 -7.71 -3.36 -5.94
CA PHE A 357 -8.59 -2.92 -7.02
C PHE A 357 -7.88 -1.84 -7.85
N ASP A 358 -7.92 -1.95 -9.17
CA ASP A 358 -7.43 -0.90 -10.07
C ASP A 358 -8.45 0.25 -10.25
N ARG A 359 -8.08 1.27 -11.03
CA ARG A 359 -8.95 2.43 -11.31
C ARG A 359 -10.25 2.08 -12.04
N THR A 360 -10.37 0.88 -12.62
CA THR A 360 -11.59 0.38 -13.24
C THR A 360 -12.45 -0.45 -12.28
N GLY A 361 -11.96 -0.68 -11.07
CA GLY A 361 -12.56 -1.55 -10.07
C GLY A 361 -12.23 -3.03 -10.26
N ARG A 362 -11.31 -3.40 -11.16
CA ARG A 362 -10.89 -4.80 -11.36
C ARG A 362 -9.99 -5.25 -10.22
N VAL A 363 -10.15 -6.51 -9.78
CA VAL A 363 -9.19 -7.12 -8.85
C VAL A 363 -7.93 -7.50 -9.62
N ILE A 364 -6.80 -6.89 -9.29
CA ILE A 364 -5.52 -7.07 -10.03
C ILE A 364 -4.43 -7.74 -9.21
N ALA A 365 -4.61 -7.87 -7.90
CA ALA A 365 -3.68 -8.59 -7.04
C ALA A 365 -4.37 -9.08 -5.77
N LYS A 366 -3.87 -10.20 -5.25
CA LYS A 366 -4.32 -10.80 -4.00
C LYS A 366 -3.13 -11.44 -3.28
N TYR A 367 -2.96 -11.16 -2.00
CA TYR A 367 -1.91 -11.76 -1.16
C TYR A 367 -2.51 -12.29 0.14
N ARG A 368 -2.25 -13.56 0.44
CA ARG A 368 -2.67 -14.22 1.68
C ARG A 368 -1.51 -14.22 2.67
N LYS A 369 -1.74 -13.73 3.88
CA LYS A 369 -0.74 -13.62 4.95
C LYS A 369 -0.10 -14.98 5.21
N PHE A 370 1.23 -15.02 5.21
CA PHE A 370 1.97 -16.26 5.42
C PHE A 370 2.38 -16.44 6.88
N ASN A 371 2.89 -15.39 7.52
CA ASN A 371 3.35 -15.43 8.90
C ASN A 371 2.24 -14.94 9.84
N LEU A 372 1.46 -15.90 10.35
CA LEU A 372 0.33 -15.63 11.27
C LEU A 372 0.81 -15.24 12.68
N PHE A 373 0.03 -14.41 13.36
CA PHE A 373 0.22 -13.94 14.74
C PHE A 373 -0.99 -14.31 15.61
N GLY A 374 -1.37 -15.60 15.60
CA GLY A 374 -2.43 -16.12 16.46
C GLY A 374 -3.87 -15.94 15.95
N GLU A 375 -4.08 -15.68 14.66
CA GLU A 375 -5.42 -15.53 14.05
C GLU A 375 -6.20 -16.86 14.05
N LYS A 376 -6.87 -17.18 15.16
CA LYS A 376 -7.71 -18.39 15.30
C LYS A 376 -8.69 -18.51 14.13
N GLY A 377 -8.78 -19.69 13.53
CA GLY A 377 -9.70 -19.97 12.42
C GLY A 377 -9.28 -19.38 11.07
N THR A 378 -8.13 -18.69 10.99
CA THR A 378 -7.50 -18.31 9.73
C THR A 378 -6.39 -19.31 9.39
N LEU A 379 -6.33 -19.74 8.13
CA LEU A 379 -5.27 -20.59 7.61
C LEU A 379 -4.14 -19.75 7.03
N LYS A 380 -2.93 -20.31 7.05
CA LYS A 380 -1.81 -19.83 6.22
C LYS A 380 -1.75 -20.60 4.90
N PRO A 381 -1.33 -19.97 3.80
CA PRO A 381 -0.99 -20.64 2.54
C PRO A 381 -0.03 -21.83 2.73
N TYR A 382 -0.10 -22.84 1.86
CA TYR A 382 0.84 -23.98 1.93
C TYR A 382 2.26 -23.54 1.58
N LYS A 383 2.38 -22.66 0.58
CA LYS A 383 3.59 -21.95 0.21
C LYS A 383 3.33 -20.45 0.24
N TYR A 384 4.35 -19.67 0.58
CA TYR A 384 4.28 -18.22 0.51
C TYR A 384 4.23 -17.76 -0.95
N ASP A 385 3.51 -16.68 -1.20
CA ASP A 385 3.45 -16.04 -2.50
C ASP A 385 4.24 -14.73 -2.49
N VAL A 386 4.97 -14.46 -3.58
CA VAL A 386 5.65 -13.18 -3.79
C VAL A 386 4.85 -12.39 -4.80
N VAL A 387 3.90 -11.58 -4.30
CA VAL A 387 2.88 -10.92 -5.12
C VAL A 387 3.29 -9.49 -5.45
N THR A 388 3.21 -9.14 -6.74
CA THR A 388 3.43 -7.78 -7.25
C THR A 388 2.34 -7.38 -8.23
N PHE A 389 2.10 -6.09 -8.41
CA PHE A 389 1.24 -5.56 -9.47
C PHE A 389 1.77 -4.24 -10.01
N ASN A 390 1.41 -3.93 -11.26
CA ASN A 390 1.81 -2.71 -11.94
C ASN A 390 0.66 -1.70 -11.97
N THR A 391 1.01 -0.42 -11.96
CA THR A 391 0.04 0.68 -12.09
C THR A 391 0.18 1.42 -13.43
N ASP A 392 -0.87 2.14 -13.80
CA ASP A 392 -0.90 3.03 -14.98
C ASP A 392 0.03 4.26 -14.84
N PHE A 393 0.58 4.50 -13.65
CA PHE A 393 1.61 5.49 -13.37
C PHE A 393 3.01 4.88 -13.24
N ASN A 394 3.23 3.69 -13.81
CA ASN A 394 4.53 3.03 -13.94
C ASN A 394 5.25 2.77 -12.61
N VAL A 395 4.49 2.33 -11.60
CA VAL A 395 5.04 1.83 -10.33
C VAL A 395 4.68 0.36 -10.19
N THR A 396 5.66 -0.46 -9.82
CA THR A 396 5.46 -1.86 -9.44
C THR A 396 5.42 -1.96 -7.93
N PHE A 397 4.25 -2.30 -7.39
CA PHE A 397 4.07 -2.51 -5.96
C PHE A 397 4.27 -3.98 -5.60
N GLY A 398 4.93 -4.23 -4.48
CA GLY A 398 4.86 -5.47 -3.72
C GLY A 398 3.94 -5.29 -2.51
N MET A 399 3.48 -6.38 -1.90
CA MET A 399 2.69 -6.29 -0.67
C MET A 399 2.90 -7.47 0.27
N PHE A 400 2.81 -7.19 1.57
CA PHE A 400 2.74 -8.19 2.63
C PHE A 400 1.96 -7.63 3.83
N ILE A 401 1.70 -8.46 4.84
CA ILE A 401 0.77 -8.13 5.93
C ILE A 401 1.47 -8.26 7.28
N CYS A 402 1.54 -7.14 8.01
CA CYS A 402 1.83 -7.08 9.44
C CYS A 402 3.06 -7.91 9.87
N PHE A 403 2.83 -9.02 10.56
CA PHE A 403 3.88 -9.86 11.13
C PHE A 403 4.83 -10.44 10.08
N ASP A 404 4.43 -10.51 8.80
CA ASP A 404 5.33 -10.84 7.69
C ASP A 404 6.62 -10.00 7.70
N LEU A 405 6.55 -8.72 8.11
CA LEU A 405 7.70 -7.79 8.18
C LEU A 405 8.90 -8.36 8.95
N MET A 406 8.63 -9.23 9.93
CA MET A 406 9.64 -9.82 10.80
C MET A 406 10.31 -11.08 10.21
N PHE A 407 9.96 -11.51 9.01
CA PHE A 407 10.44 -12.75 8.40
C PHE A 407 11.11 -12.52 7.04
N GLU A 408 11.92 -13.50 6.63
CA GLU A 408 12.58 -13.48 5.32
C GLU A 408 11.53 -13.48 4.19
N HIS A 409 10.54 -14.38 4.30
CA HIS A 409 9.57 -14.63 3.24
C HIS A 409 8.17 -14.11 3.60
N PRO A 410 7.48 -13.38 2.69
CA PRO A 410 7.98 -12.87 1.40
C PRO A 410 8.71 -11.51 1.38
N PRO A 411 8.86 -10.69 2.47
CA PRO A 411 9.34 -9.31 2.31
C PRO A 411 10.72 -9.21 1.65
N MET A 412 11.67 -10.05 2.03
CA MET A 412 13.02 -9.98 1.48
C MET A 412 13.08 -10.50 0.04
N ASP A 413 12.16 -11.38 -0.36
CA ASP A 413 12.05 -11.79 -1.77
C ASP A 413 11.61 -10.64 -2.66
N LEU A 414 10.69 -9.78 -2.19
CA LEU A 414 10.28 -8.57 -2.93
C LEU A 414 11.45 -7.61 -3.10
N VAL A 415 12.20 -7.36 -2.03
CA VAL A 415 13.39 -6.50 -2.06
C VAL A 415 14.46 -7.05 -3.00
N ARG A 416 14.76 -8.36 -2.93
CA ARG A 416 15.73 -9.03 -3.82
C ARG A 416 15.28 -9.03 -5.28
N LYS A 417 13.97 -9.02 -5.55
CA LYS A 417 13.41 -8.83 -6.90
C LYS A 417 13.51 -7.38 -7.41
N GLY A 418 13.99 -6.45 -6.58
CA GLY A 418 14.13 -5.04 -6.94
C GLY A 418 12.84 -4.23 -6.83
N VAL A 419 11.82 -4.74 -6.14
CA VAL A 419 10.58 -3.98 -5.89
C VAL A 419 10.91 -2.82 -4.96
N LYS A 420 10.51 -1.61 -5.36
CA LYS A 420 10.81 -0.37 -4.64
C LYS A 420 9.63 0.26 -3.92
N ASP A 421 8.42 -0.19 -4.21
CA ASP A 421 7.21 0.33 -3.59
C ASP A 421 6.46 -0.81 -2.91
N ILE A 422 6.26 -0.71 -1.61
CA ILE A 422 5.74 -1.79 -0.78
C ILE A 422 4.48 -1.31 -0.06
N ILE A 423 3.41 -2.08 -0.19
CA ILE A 423 2.19 -1.90 0.59
C ILE A 423 2.25 -2.79 1.83
N PHE A 424 2.00 -2.18 2.99
CA PHE A 424 2.01 -2.83 4.28
C PHE A 424 0.71 -2.54 5.03
N THR A 425 -0.14 -3.56 5.15
CA THR A 425 -1.36 -3.46 5.96
C THR A 425 -1.08 -4.09 7.32
N ALA A 426 -1.51 -3.45 8.41
CA ALA A 426 -1.14 -3.88 9.74
C ALA A 426 -2.23 -3.69 10.80
N ASN A 427 -2.33 -4.67 11.69
CA ASN A 427 -2.92 -4.56 13.02
C ASN A 427 -1.79 -4.90 14.01
N TRP A 428 -0.89 -3.93 14.20
CA TRP A 428 0.40 -4.13 14.86
C TRP A 428 0.31 -3.84 16.35
N PHE A 429 0.70 -4.78 17.20
CA PHE A 429 0.72 -4.58 18.65
C PHE A 429 2.10 -4.09 19.09
N SER A 430 2.19 -2.80 19.39
CA SER A 430 3.47 -2.16 19.68
C SER A 430 4.13 -2.70 20.96
N GLU A 431 5.41 -3.02 20.85
CA GLU A 431 6.24 -3.56 21.93
C GLU A 431 7.54 -2.75 22.02
N ILE A 432 7.79 -2.10 23.16
CA ILE A 432 8.97 -1.27 23.37
C ILE A 432 10.06 -2.06 24.10
N PRO A 433 11.35 -1.83 23.78
CA PRO A 433 11.89 -0.65 23.10
C PRO A 433 11.98 -0.72 21.57
N PHE A 434 11.88 -1.88 20.91
CA PHE A 434 12.33 -2.01 19.51
C PHE A 434 11.21 -2.10 18.45
N LEU A 435 10.01 -2.52 18.83
CA LEU A 435 8.95 -2.98 17.94
C LEU A 435 7.68 -2.14 18.08
N SER A 436 7.80 -0.82 18.33
CA SER A 436 6.66 0.07 18.09
C SER A 436 6.42 0.20 16.57
N ALA A 437 5.16 0.38 16.18
CA ALA A 437 4.75 0.28 14.78
C ALA A 437 5.53 1.22 13.84
N VAL A 438 5.46 2.54 14.05
CA VAL A 438 6.13 3.52 13.17
C VAL A 438 7.66 3.34 13.18
N GLN A 439 8.22 2.98 14.33
CA GLN A 439 9.66 2.71 14.49
C GLN A 439 10.12 1.56 13.61
N ILE A 440 9.51 0.38 13.72
CA ILE A 440 9.96 -0.80 12.97
C ILE A 440 9.66 -0.67 11.48
N GLN A 441 8.54 -0.02 11.13
CA GLN A 441 8.19 0.32 9.74
C GLN A 441 9.27 1.22 9.11
N GLN A 442 9.67 2.31 9.79
CA GLN A 442 10.76 3.17 9.33
C GLN A 442 12.08 2.42 9.23
N SER A 443 12.43 1.65 10.25
CA SER A 443 13.69 0.90 10.32
C SER A 443 13.83 -0.05 9.12
N TRP A 444 12.75 -0.78 8.80
CA TRP A 444 12.70 -1.71 7.67
C TRP A 444 12.74 -0.98 6.31
N ALA A 445 11.97 0.10 6.14
CA ALA A 445 11.97 0.89 4.91
C ALA A 445 13.34 1.56 4.65
N TYR A 446 13.94 2.13 5.70
CA TYR A 446 15.26 2.74 5.67
C TYR A 446 16.32 1.75 5.22
N LYS A 447 16.37 0.58 5.88
CA LYS A 447 17.35 -0.47 5.58
C LYS A 447 17.25 -0.95 4.14
N ASN A 448 16.04 -1.24 3.66
CA ASN A 448 15.84 -1.78 2.33
C ASN A 448 15.84 -0.70 1.22
N ASN A 449 15.85 0.58 1.62
CA ASN A 449 15.75 1.74 0.74
C ASN A 449 14.60 1.60 -0.29
N VAL A 450 13.39 1.49 0.27
CA VAL A 450 12.13 1.32 -0.46
C VAL A 450 11.08 2.31 0.05
N ASN A 451 10.11 2.64 -0.81
CA ASN A 451 8.86 3.24 -0.38
C ASN A 451 8.04 2.21 0.39
N LEU A 452 7.57 2.57 1.58
CA LEU A 452 6.68 1.73 2.38
C LEU A 452 5.41 2.52 2.70
N LEU A 453 4.27 2.02 2.24
CA LEU A 453 2.94 2.58 2.51
C LEU A 453 2.28 1.73 3.60
N ALA A 454 2.37 2.20 4.85
CA ALA A 454 1.93 1.47 6.03
C ALA A 454 0.58 1.98 6.55
N ALA A 455 -0.46 1.16 6.45
CA ALA A 455 -1.80 1.43 7.00
C ALA A 455 -2.06 0.56 8.23
N GLY A 456 -2.12 1.19 9.40
CA GLY A 456 -2.29 0.54 10.71
C GLY A 456 -3.73 0.62 11.25
N ALA A 457 -4.20 -0.42 11.93
CA ALA A 457 -5.45 -0.38 12.66
C ALA A 457 -5.30 0.48 13.92
N ASN A 458 -6.37 1.15 14.35
CA ASN A 458 -6.39 1.99 15.54
C ASN A 458 -7.26 1.36 16.64
N LEU A 459 -6.59 0.77 17.62
CA LEU A 459 -7.13 0.33 18.90
C LEU A 459 -6.04 0.46 19.99
N PRO A 460 -5.76 1.69 20.47
CA PRO A 460 -4.73 1.98 21.47
C PRO A 460 -4.80 1.14 22.75
N SER A 461 -5.99 0.69 23.15
CA SER A 461 -6.19 -0.15 24.34
C SER A 461 -5.46 -1.50 24.30
N ILE A 462 -5.09 -1.98 23.10
CA ILE A 462 -4.29 -3.19 22.91
C ILE A 462 -2.94 -2.91 22.23
N GLY A 463 -2.57 -1.63 22.12
CA GLY A 463 -1.33 -1.19 21.50
C GLY A 463 -1.33 -1.20 19.98
N SER A 464 -2.52 -1.26 19.35
CA SER A 464 -2.66 -1.13 17.90
C SER A 464 -2.82 0.33 17.50
N THR A 465 -1.79 0.90 16.89
CA THR A 465 -1.77 2.19 16.21
C THR A 465 -0.43 2.28 15.49
N GLY A 466 -0.31 3.16 14.51
CA GLY A 466 0.95 3.40 13.81
C GLY A 466 0.79 3.23 12.33
N SER A 467 0.73 4.37 11.64
CA SER A 467 0.61 4.44 10.18
C SER A 467 1.59 5.46 9.63
N GLY A 468 2.04 5.26 8.40
CA GLY A 468 3.02 6.15 7.79
C GLY A 468 3.29 5.87 6.32
N ILE A 469 3.87 6.87 5.66
CA ILE A 469 4.38 6.79 4.30
C ILE A 469 5.87 7.10 4.38
N TYR A 470 6.71 6.13 4.02
CA TYR A 470 8.16 6.21 4.15
C TYR A 470 8.83 6.22 2.78
N HIS A 471 9.87 7.02 2.62
CA HIS A 471 10.70 7.09 1.41
C HIS A 471 12.12 6.62 1.71
N GLY A 472 12.30 5.31 1.89
CA GLY A 472 13.60 4.67 2.08
C GLY A 472 14.48 5.36 3.12
N ARG A 473 15.72 5.67 2.74
CA ARG A 473 16.69 6.32 3.63
C ARG A 473 16.36 7.77 4.01
N PHE A 474 15.39 8.41 3.34
CA PHE A 474 14.93 9.74 3.72
C PHE A 474 13.96 9.73 4.89
N GLY A 475 13.39 8.57 5.22
CA GLY A 475 12.47 8.42 6.34
C GLY A 475 11.02 8.73 6.01
N PRO A 476 10.20 9.09 7.02
CA PRO A 476 8.77 9.27 6.86
C PRO A 476 8.48 10.60 6.16
N LEU A 477 7.70 10.54 5.08
CA LEU A 477 7.06 11.70 4.47
C LEU A 477 5.90 12.20 5.33
N THR A 478 5.25 11.27 6.04
CA THR A 478 4.27 11.50 7.09
C THR A 478 4.13 10.23 7.93
N ALA A 479 3.87 10.36 9.23
CA ALA A 479 3.62 9.24 10.11
C ALA A 479 2.88 9.69 11.37
N VAL A 480 2.17 8.75 12.02
CA VAL A 480 1.48 9.01 13.29
C VAL A 480 1.51 7.78 14.19
N MET A 481 1.75 8.00 15.48
CA MET A 481 1.42 7.08 16.56
C MET A 481 0.33 7.74 17.39
N ASN A 482 -0.82 7.09 17.51
CA ASN A 482 -2.04 7.73 17.97
C ASN A 482 -2.49 7.18 19.33
N PRO A 483 -2.58 8.01 20.37
CA PRO A 483 -2.97 7.54 21.69
C PRO A 483 -4.48 7.32 21.84
N ASP A 484 -5.30 7.84 20.93
CA ASP A 484 -6.77 7.84 21.04
C ASP A 484 -7.45 7.01 19.96
N ASN A 485 -8.66 6.52 20.27
CA ASN A 485 -9.54 5.81 19.34
C ASN A 485 -10.03 6.76 18.25
N GLN A 486 -9.43 6.73 17.06
CA GLN A 486 -9.84 7.57 15.94
C GLN A 486 -9.35 7.05 14.59
N THR A 487 -10.05 7.46 13.54
CA THR A 487 -9.63 7.24 12.15
C THR A 487 -8.90 8.48 11.63
N LYS A 488 -7.70 8.30 11.06
CA LYS A 488 -6.89 9.36 10.43
C LYS A 488 -6.48 8.96 9.02
N ILE A 489 -6.49 9.93 8.11
CA ILE A 489 -6.02 9.76 6.73
C ILE A 489 -4.69 10.49 6.63
N LEU A 490 -3.63 9.79 6.23
CA LEU A 490 -2.34 10.40 5.93
C LEU A 490 -2.13 10.39 4.42
N VAL A 491 -1.87 11.57 3.84
CA VAL A 491 -1.67 11.75 2.39
C VAL A 491 -0.29 12.36 2.16
N ALA A 492 0.45 11.82 1.20
CA ALA A 492 1.73 12.37 0.78
C ALA A 492 1.98 12.12 -0.72
N GLU A 493 2.70 13.04 -1.34
CA GLU A 493 3.36 12.77 -2.62
C GLU A 493 4.59 11.91 -2.38
N VAL A 494 4.68 10.78 -3.07
CA VAL A 494 5.73 9.79 -2.91
C VAL A 494 6.65 9.81 -4.13
N PRO A 495 7.96 10.05 -3.98
CA PRO A 495 8.91 9.96 -5.08
C PRO A 495 8.96 8.57 -5.68
N LYS A 496 8.90 8.49 -7.00
CA LYS A 496 9.19 7.24 -7.72
C LYS A 496 10.70 7.01 -7.78
N PHE A 497 11.09 5.74 -7.79
CA PHE A 497 12.46 5.34 -8.11
C PHE A 497 12.63 5.24 -9.63
N ILE A 498 13.51 6.05 -10.21
CA ILE A 498 13.95 5.97 -11.61
C ILE A 498 15.24 5.13 -11.63
N GLY A 499 15.10 3.82 -11.79
CA GLY A 499 16.20 2.88 -11.59
C GLY A 499 16.62 2.83 -10.12
N ASN A 500 17.91 3.11 -9.84
CA ASN A 500 18.42 3.21 -8.47
C ASN A 500 18.40 4.64 -7.90
N VAL A 501 17.90 5.62 -8.67
CA VAL A 501 17.91 7.04 -8.30
C VAL A 501 16.49 7.47 -7.97
N SER A 502 16.33 8.19 -6.85
CA SER A 502 15.04 8.77 -6.49
C SER A 502 14.77 10.06 -7.29
N ALA A 503 13.51 10.29 -7.64
CA ALA A 503 13.07 11.59 -8.13
C ALA A 503 13.27 12.70 -7.06
N SER A 504 13.19 13.97 -7.46
CA SER A 504 13.33 15.11 -6.54
C SER A 504 12.37 14.99 -5.36
N LEU A 505 12.90 15.21 -4.14
CA LEU A 505 12.11 15.08 -2.92
C LEU A 505 11.00 16.14 -2.86
N PRO A 506 9.74 15.74 -2.64
CA PRO A 506 8.66 16.66 -2.32
C PRO A 506 8.87 17.25 -0.92
N VAL A 507 8.10 18.29 -0.63
CA VAL A 507 8.06 18.86 0.72
C VAL A 507 7.44 17.83 1.67
N ALA A 508 8.23 17.32 2.61
CA ALA A 508 7.73 16.42 3.64
C ALA A 508 6.64 17.11 4.48
N VAL A 509 5.57 16.39 4.80
CA VAL A 509 4.52 16.91 5.68
C VAL A 509 5.10 16.99 7.10
N PRO A 510 5.00 18.13 7.80
CA PRO A 510 5.50 18.24 9.17
C PRO A 510 4.85 17.18 10.06
N ILE A 511 5.68 16.30 10.63
CA ILE A 511 5.25 15.33 11.62
C ILE A 511 5.19 16.07 12.95
N VAL A 512 4.01 16.15 13.54
CA VAL A 512 3.80 16.76 14.85
C VAL A 512 3.80 15.66 15.90
N PRO A 513 4.83 15.56 16.76
CA PRO A 513 4.88 14.55 17.80
C PRO A 513 3.80 14.78 18.85
N ASN A 514 3.23 13.71 19.38
CA ASN A 514 2.42 13.78 20.59
C ASN A 514 3.31 13.99 21.81
N THR A 515 2.75 14.59 22.86
CA THR A 515 3.49 14.73 24.12
C THR A 515 3.70 13.35 24.76
N PRO A 516 4.82 13.13 25.48
CA PRO A 516 5.04 11.88 26.21
C PRO A 516 3.87 11.53 27.14
N SER A 517 3.29 12.53 27.79
CA SER A 517 2.12 12.37 28.66
C SER A 517 0.87 11.88 27.93
N ALA A 518 0.59 12.39 26.73
CA ALA A 518 -0.53 11.90 25.92
C ALA A 518 -0.32 10.45 25.49
N MET A 519 0.92 10.08 25.14
CA MET A 519 1.26 8.72 24.74
C MET A 519 1.13 7.69 25.84
N LEU A 520 0.97 8.07 27.11
CA LEU A 520 0.71 7.13 28.21
C LEU A 520 -0.67 6.46 28.10
N ASN A 521 -1.62 7.03 27.35
CA ASN A 521 -2.91 6.39 27.06
C ASN A 521 -2.76 5.16 26.15
N LEU A 522 -1.66 5.08 25.39
CA LEU A 522 -1.37 3.94 24.54
C LEU A 522 -0.82 2.77 25.38
N TYR A 523 -1.53 1.64 25.34
CA TYR A 523 -1.00 0.39 25.87
C TYR A 523 0.19 -0.05 25.02
N LEU A 524 1.28 -0.45 25.67
CA LEU A 524 2.47 -0.99 25.00
C LEU A 524 2.90 -2.27 25.72
N LYS A 525 3.30 -3.26 24.94
CA LYS A 525 4.01 -4.42 25.47
C LYS A 525 5.46 -4.04 25.78
N ARG A 526 6.11 -4.82 26.63
CA ARG A 526 7.54 -4.73 26.90
C ARG A 526 8.25 -5.90 26.23
N ASP A 527 9.34 -5.60 25.53
CA ASP A 527 10.17 -6.61 24.88
C ASP A 527 10.87 -7.53 25.90
N GLN A 528 11.30 -8.70 25.44
CA GLN A 528 11.92 -9.79 26.18
C GLN A 528 13.42 -9.53 26.42
N ILE A 529 13.75 -8.31 26.86
CA ILE A 529 15.13 -7.88 27.10
C ILE A 529 15.78 -8.49 28.34
N ASP A 530 15.04 -9.26 29.14
CA ASP A 530 15.53 -9.84 30.40
C ASP A 530 16.65 -10.89 30.18
N LYS A 531 16.86 -11.32 28.93
CA LYS A 531 17.95 -12.22 28.54
C LYS A 531 19.21 -11.50 28.09
N TYR A 532 19.18 -10.17 27.96
CA TYR A 532 20.26 -9.41 27.36
C TYR A 532 21.40 -9.26 28.38
N VAL A 533 22.65 -9.33 27.91
CA VAL A 533 23.79 -8.86 28.69
C VAL A 533 23.77 -7.34 28.63
N SER A 534 23.89 -6.68 29.78
CA SER A 534 23.82 -5.22 29.83
C SER A 534 24.67 -4.60 30.94
N GLU A 535 25.15 -3.39 30.69
CA GLU A 535 25.94 -2.58 31.61
C GLU A 535 25.27 -1.24 31.88
N LEU A 536 25.32 -0.76 33.13
CA LEU A 536 24.72 0.52 33.52
C LEU A 536 25.65 1.68 33.16
N ILE A 537 25.10 2.73 32.56
CA ILE A 537 25.82 4.00 32.39
C ILE A 537 25.83 4.74 33.73
N VAL A 538 26.95 4.66 34.45
CA VAL A 538 27.12 5.32 35.75
C VAL A 538 27.69 6.72 35.55
N ILE A 539 26.89 7.73 35.92
CA ILE A 539 27.36 9.12 35.99
C ILE A 539 27.99 9.35 37.36
N PRO A 540 29.29 9.70 37.45
CA PRO A 540 29.93 9.95 38.74
C PRO A 540 29.26 11.10 39.49
N GLU A 541 29.06 10.95 40.81
CA GLU A 541 28.33 11.94 41.64
C GLU A 541 28.94 13.34 41.58
N GLU A 542 30.27 13.43 41.43
CA GLU A 542 31.01 14.69 41.32
C GLU A 542 30.58 15.56 40.14
N PHE A 543 29.99 14.97 39.10
CA PHE A 543 29.49 15.67 37.91
C PHE A 543 27.98 15.92 37.92
N SER A 544 27.26 15.49 38.97
CA SER A 544 25.80 15.65 39.06
C SER A 544 25.35 17.08 39.44
N GLY A 545 26.28 17.94 39.89
CA GLY A 545 25.98 19.29 40.38
C GLY A 545 26.07 20.42 39.35
N ASN A 546 26.79 20.21 38.24
CA ASN A 546 27.01 21.22 37.19
C ASN A 546 26.86 20.58 35.81
N SER A 547 26.44 21.37 34.82
CA SER A 547 26.42 20.92 33.43
C SER A 547 27.83 20.57 32.96
N THR A 548 28.08 19.28 32.68
CA THR A 548 29.41 18.75 32.36
C THR A 548 29.32 17.75 31.22
N SER A 549 30.20 17.89 30.22
CA SER A 549 30.34 16.93 29.13
C SER A 549 31.31 15.81 29.52
N LEU A 550 30.91 14.56 29.30
CA LEU A 550 31.67 13.34 29.60
C LEU A 550 31.73 12.46 28.35
N TYR A 551 32.86 11.78 28.18
CA TYR A 551 33.04 10.72 27.19
C TYR A 551 33.08 9.37 27.91
N PHE A 552 32.53 8.37 27.25
CA PHE A 552 32.50 7.00 27.72
C PHE A 552 32.63 6.05 26.53
N ASP A 553 33.28 4.92 26.79
CA ASP A 553 33.39 3.78 25.90
C ASP A 553 32.98 2.50 26.65
N ALA A 554 32.40 1.54 25.95
CA ALA A 554 32.02 0.24 26.52
C ALA A 554 31.94 -0.84 25.45
N ASP A 555 32.41 -2.05 25.80
CA ASP A 555 32.25 -3.26 25.00
C ASP A 555 31.34 -4.24 25.75
N VAL A 556 30.18 -4.56 25.17
CA VAL A 556 29.23 -5.50 25.79
C VAL A 556 29.07 -6.72 24.88
N CYS A 557 29.34 -7.91 25.42
CA CYS A 557 29.29 -9.17 24.67
C CYS A 557 28.29 -10.16 25.27
N ASP A 558 27.51 -10.80 24.40
CA ASP A 558 26.69 -11.98 24.70
C ASP A 558 27.23 -13.19 23.92
N GLY A 559 28.05 -14.01 24.60
CA GLY A 559 28.85 -15.04 23.94
C GLY A 559 29.87 -14.41 22.99
N ASP A 560 29.86 -14.84 21.72
CA ASP A 560 30.77 -14.37 20.68
C ASP A 560 30.25 -13.12 19.93
N PHE A 561 29.06 -12.62 20.29
CA PHE A 561 28.48 -11.41 19.70
C PHE A 561 28.77 -10.21 20.60
N CYS A 562 29.62 -9.29 20.12
CA CYS A 562 30.02 -8.08 20.83
C CYS A 562 29.49 -6.81 20.16
N CYS A 563 29.20 -5.82 21.00
CA CYS A 563 28.71 -4.51 20.63
C CYS A 563 29.63 -3.45 21.25
N ASP A 564 30.22 -2.63 20.40
CA ASP A 564 31.16 -1.58 20.79
C ASP A 564 30.40 -0.25 20.81
N PHE A 565 30.54 0.50 21.92
CA PHE A 565 29.83 1.75 22.15
C PHE A 565 30.82 2.88 22.43
N ASP A 566 30.69 3.98 21.69
CA ASP A 566 31.34 5.25 22.00
C ASP A 566 30.28 6.33 22.17
N PHE A 567 30.36 7.15 23.21
CA PHE A 567 29.36 8.21 23.38
C PHE A 567 29.88 9.42 24.14
N ASN A 568 29.38 10.59 23.73
CA ASN A 568 29.55 11.85 24.45
C ASN A 568 28.20 12.26 25.02
N VAL A 569 28.19 12.62 26.30
CA VAL A 569 26.99 13.09 26.98
C VAL A 569 27.25 14.36 27.74
N THR A 570 26.25 15.23 27.78
CA THR A 570 26.19 16.36 28.70
C THR A 570 25.24 16.01 29.85
N VAL A 571 25.79 15.94 31.05
CA VAL A 571 25.04 15.70 32.30
C VAL A 571 24.38 17.00 32.72
N LEU A 572 23.07 16.97 32.98
CA LEU A 572 22.30 18.11 33.45
C LEU A 572 22.09 18.05 34.97
N PRO A 573 22.09 19.21 35.66
CA PRO A 573 21.77 19.24 37.08
C PRO A 573 20.30 18.89 37.29
N THR A 574 20.03 17.94 38.18
CA THR A 574 18.66 17.52 38.56
C THR A 574 18.32 17.96 39.98
N ASN A 575 17.05 18.26 40.24
CA ASN A 575 16.63 18.57 41.60
C ASN A 575 16.65 17.32 42.50
N PRO A 576 16.97 17.44 43.81
CA PRO A 576 16.91 16.31 44.73
C PRO A 576 15.50 15.68 44.76
N GLY A 577 15.44 14.36 44.50
CA GLY A 577 14.18 13.61 44.46
C GLY A 577 13.47 13.62 43.10
N SER A 578 14.01 14.29 42.08
CA SER A 578 13.50 14.21 40.72
C SER A 578 13.77 12.83 40.11
N LEU A 579 12.82 12.36 39.29
CA LEU A 579 12.96 11.12 38.53
C LEU A 579 13.55 11.44 37.15
N TYR A 580 14.35 10.53 36.63
CA TYR A 580 14.95 10.60 35.31
C TYR A 580 15.19 9.19 34.78
N TYR A 581 15.32 9.05 33.48
CA TYR A 581 15.71 7.76 32.89
C TYR A 581 17.19 7.48 33.16
N ASN A 582 17.48 6.27 33.61
CA ASN A 582 18.81 5.68 33.59
C ASN A 582 19.01 4.96 32.26
N TYR A 583 20.27 4.79 31.85
CA TYR A 583 20.57 4.19 30.56
C TYR A 583 21.50 2.99 30.72
N ARG A 584 21.34 1.99 29.87
CA ARG A 584 22.17 0.79 29.84
C ARG A 584 22.63 0.47 28.43
N PHE A 585 23.87 0.04 28.28
CA PHE A 585 24.31 -0.67 27.08
C PHE A 585 23.83 -2.11 27.13
N ALA A 586 23.44 -2.66 25.99
CA ALA A 586 22.99 -4.03 25.92
C ALA A 586 23.42 -4.71 24.62
N ALA A 587 23.83 -5.96 24.76
CA ALA A 587 24.10 -6.89 23.67
C ALA A 587 23.27 -8.16 23.86
N TYR A 588 22.75 -8.70 22.77
CA TYR A 588 22.04 -9.96 22.78
C TYR A 588 22.14 -10.68 21.45
N SER A 589 22.47 -11.97 21.48
CA SER A 589 22.43 -12.84 20.31
C SER A 589 21.69 -14.12 20.68
N GLY A 590 20.48 -14.30 20.16
CA GLY A 590 19.71 -15.50 20.45
C GLY A 590 18.25 -15.45 20.04
N TRP A 591 17.48 -16.41 20.57
CA TRP A 591 16.08 -16.60 20.24
C TRP A 591 15.15 -15.81 21.17
N ARG A 592 14.26 -15.03 20.55
CA ARG A 592 13.06 -14.48 21.21
C ARG A 592 11.80 -15.14 20.70
N THR A 593 10.75 -15.09 21.50
CA THR A 593 9.41 -15.48 21.06
C THR A 593 8.56 -14.24 20.78
N PHE A 594 7.71 -14.29 19.77
CA PHE A 594 6.76 -13.24 19.42
C PHE A 594 5.40 -13.61 20.02
N ASP A 595 5.25 -13.35 21.32
CA ASP A 595 4.09 -13.74 22.14
C ASP A 595 3.73 -15.25 22.10
N GLY A 596 4.70 -16.11 21.79
CA GLY A 596 4.47 -17.54 21.64
C GLY A 596 3.84 -17.97 20.32
N PHE A 597 3.61 -17.04 19.38
CA PHE A 597 3.05 -17.36 18.06
C PHE A 597 4.10 -17.79 17.03
N ALA A 598 5.32 -17.28 17.18
CA ALA A 598 6.49 -17.71 16.43
C ALA A 598 7.77 -17.39 17.22
N ASP A 599 8.84 -18.09 16.90
CA ASP A 599 10.18 -17.79 17.41
C ASP A 599 11.03 -17.18 16.30
N GLY A 600 11.97 -16.33 16.67
CA GLY A 600 12.93 -15.77 15.73
C GLY A 600 14.24 -15.40 16.41
N ALA A 601 15.33 -15.66 15.70
CA ALA A 601 16.64 -15.22 16.15
C ALA A 601 16.83 -13.73 15.88
N VAL A 602 17.38 -13.06 16.88
CA VAL A 602 17.73 -11.65 16.89
C VAL A 602 19.18 -11.48 17.32
N ARG A 603 19.83 -10.45 16.77
CA ARG A 603 21.14 -9.99 17.21
C ARG A 603 21.07 -8.47 17.39
N VAL A 604 21.21 -7.99 18.61
CA VAL A 604 20.84 -6.62 18.99
C VAL A 604 21.94 -5.96 19.79
N CYS A 605 22.34 -4.76 19.37
CA CYS A 605 23.15 -3.82 20.13
C CYS A 605 22.29 -2.60 20.44
N ALA A 606 22.18 -2.19 21.71
CA ALA A 606 21.24 -1.14 22.09
C ALA A 606 21.69 -0.29 23.28
N VAL A 607 21.35 1.00 23.22
CA VAL A 607 21.22 1.87 24.39
C VAL A 607 19.78 1.85 24.85
N LEU A 608 19.53 1.45 26.10
CA LEU A 608 18.19 1.23 26.66
C LEU A 608 17.87 2.26 27.74
N ALA A 609 16.72 2.93 27.66
CA ALA A 609 16.20 3.74 28.75
C ALA A 609 15.45 2.90 29.80
N CYS A 610 15.68 3.22 31.08
CA CYS A 610 15.23 2.46 32.24
C CYS A 610 14.70 3.41 33.32
N THR A 611 13.59 3.05 33.98
CA THR A 611 12.99 3.91 35.02
C THR A 611 13.74 3.84 36.36
N ASP A 612 14.65 2.89 36.50
CA ASP A 612 15.62 2.74 37.59
C ASP A 612 16.91 2.10 37.03
N GLU A 613 17.87 1.76 37.90
CA GLU A 613 19.16 1.18 37.49
C GLU A 613 19.07 -0.28 36.98
N SER A 614 17.95 -0.98 37.22
CA SER A 614 17.78 -2.39 36.88
C SER A 614 17.41 -2.62 35.42
N LEU A 615 17.86 -3.75 34.84
CA LEU A 615 17.47 -4.15 33.48
C LEU A 615 15.95 -4.39 33.35
N GLN A 616 15.31 -4.84 34.43
CA GLN A 616 13.87 -5.15 34.47
C GLN A 616 13.00 -3.90 34.28
N SER A 617 13.53 -2.72 34.60
CA SER A 617 12.85 -1.44 34.43
C SER A 617 13.07 -0.80 33.05
N CYS A 618 14.02 -1.32 32.26
CA CYS A 618 14.24 -0.88 30.89
C CYS A 618 13.06 -1.23 29.98
N GLY A 619 12.82 -0.42 28.96
CA GLY A 619 11.64 -0.55 28.10
C GLY A 619 10.32 -0.27 28.83
N ARG A 620 10.37 0.48 29.94
CA ARG A 620 9.19 0.99 30.65
C ARG A 620 9.19 2.52 30.61
N ARG A 621 8.02 3.10 30.89
CA ARG A 621 7.82 4.55 30.93
C ARG A 621 7.38 4.96 32.31
N PHE A 622 7.81 6.14 32.76
CA PHE A 622 7.24 6.76 33.94
C PHE A 622 5.75 7.07 33.75
N GLY A 623 4.97 6.96 34.83
CA GLY A 623 3.53 7.27 34.80
C GLY A 623 3.23 8.77 34.71
N SER A 624 1.98 9.11 34.44
CA SER A 624 1.54 10.51 34.26
C SER A 624 1.60 11.37 35.53
N ASN A 625 1.68 10.72 36.70
CA ASN A 625 1.62 11.39 38.00
C ASN A 625 3.00 11.84 38.51
N VAL A 626 4.07 11.63 37.75
CA VAL A 626 5.42 11.99 38.17
C VAL A 626 6.04 12.99 37.20
N GLN A 627 6.84 13.91 37.76
CA GLN A 627 7.67 14.81 36.98
C GLN A 627 8.99 14.09 36.67
N VAL A 628 9.34 14.04 35.39
CA VAL A 628 10.58 13.43 34.90
C VAL A 628 11.45 14.55 34.36
N GLU A 629 12.65 14.68 34.89
CA GLU A 629 13.67 15.62 34.41
C GLU A 629 14.63 14.90 33.45
N ASP A 630 15.21 15.66 32.54
CA ASP A 630 16.28 15.17 31.68
C ASP A 630 17.61 15.25 32.47
N LYS A 631 18.26 14.12 32.69
CA LYS A 631 19.58 14.06 33.34
C LYS A 631 20.74 14.05 32.34
N ILE A 632 20.49 13.55 31.14
CA ILE A 632 21.52 13.29 30.13
C ILE A 632 21.05 13.82 28.78
N ILE A 633 21.89 14.62 28.13
CA ILE A 633 21.83 14.89 26.70
C ILE A 633 22.89 14.01 26.04
N PHE A 634 22.51 13.16 25.10
CA PHE A 634 23.44 12.45 24.24
C PHE A 634 23.87 13.38 23.12
N ASP A 635 25.10 13.89 23.19
CA ASP A 635 25.70 14.73 22.15
C ASP A 635 26.16 13.89 20.96
N TYR A 636 26.59 12.65 21.23
CA TYR A 636 27.04 11.67 20.26
C TYR A 636 26.85 10.25 20.81
N ILE A 637 26.45 9.32 19.96
CA ILE A 637 26.42 7.87 20.25
C ILE A 637 26.92 7.18 18.98
N LYS A 638 27.85 6.25 19.09
CA LYS A 638 28.21 5.30 18.05
C LYS A 638 27.99 3.91 18.62
N VAL A 639 27.26 3.10 17.85
CA VAL A 639 27.07 1.68 18.09
C VAL A 639 27.68 0.95 16.91
N GLU A 640 28.62 0.07 17.17
CA GLU A 640 29.35 -0.69 16.17
C GLU A 640 29.34 -2.18 16.50
N THR A 641 29.21 -3.03 15.49
CA THR A 641 29.23 -4.48 15.65
C THR A 641 29.48 -5.17 14.31
N VAL A 642 29.96 -6.41 14.36
CA VAL A 642 30.25 -7.23 13.19
C VAL A 642 29.22 -8.36 13.08
N TYR A 643 28.67 -8.53 11.88
CA TYR A 643 27.83 -9.66 11.53
C TYR A 643 28.56 -10.53 10.51
N GLU A 644 28.66 -11.83 10.77
CA GLU A 644 29.21 -12.80 9.82
C GLU A 644 28.35 -12.86 8.55
N GLU A 645 28.97 -12.96 7.36
CA GLU A 645 28.26 -13.04 6.08
C GLU A 645 27.52 -14.36 5.96
N ARG A 646 26.23 -14.30 6.29
CA ARG A 646 25.22 -15.11 5.63
C ARG A 646 24.18 -14.15 5.07
N ALA A 647 23.71 -14.41 3.84
CA ALA A 647 22.81 -13.56 3.04
C ALA A 647 21.41 -13.28 3.65
N LYS A 648 21.27 -13.44 4.97
CA LYS A 648 20.04 -13.63 5.71
C LYS A 648 20.01 -12.95 7.08
N VAL A 649 20.96 -12.06 7.39
CA VAL A 649 20.86 -11.16 8.54
C VAL A 649 20.37 -9.78 8.10
N LEU A 650 19.13 -9.46 8.44
CA LEU A 650 18.53 -8.13 8.22
C LEU A 650 18.83 -7.23 9.42
N THR A 651 19.84 -6.38 9.28
CA THR A 651 20.25 -5.36 10.25
C THR A 651 19.47 -4.07 10.01
N MET A 652 18.90 -3.46 11.04
CA MET A 652 18.08 -2.25 10.90
C MET A 652 18.48 -1.18 11.94
N PRO A 653 18.67 0.09 11.53
CA PRO A 653 18.81 1.18 12.49
C PRO A 653 17.47 1.41 13.17
N ASN A 654 17.45 1.29 14.49
CA ASN A 654 16.24 1.27 15.29
C ASN A 654 16.37 2.30 16.42
N SER A 655 15.51 3.31 16.42
CA SER A 655 15.51 4.36 17.43
C SER A 655 14.10 4.68 17.87
N LEU A 656 13.94 5.12 19.11
CA LEU A 656 12.65 5.52 19.67
C LEU A 656 12.86 6.65 20.65
N ASP A 657 12.02 7.67 20.57
CA ASP A 657 11.99 8.75 21.55
C ASP A 657 10.75 8.65 22.46
N THR A 658 10.66 9.54 23.45
CA THR A 658 9.55 9.56 24.42
C THR A 658 8.18 9.92 23.81
N SER A 659 8.13 10.42 22.57
CA SER A 659 6.89 10.61 21.81
C SER A 659 6.44 9.34 21.07
N LEU A 660 7.22 8.24 21.21
CA LEU A 660 7.08 6.97 20.50
C LEU A 660 7.24 7.08 18.99
N LEU A 661 7.98 8.09 18.53
CA LEU A 661 8.40 8.20 17.15
C LEU A 661 9.89 7.83 17.03
N PRO A 662 10.31 7.24 15.91
CA PRO A 662 11.72 7.08 15.61
C PRO A 662 12.38 8.42 15.31
N LEU A 663 13.71 8.49 15.45
CA LEU A 663 14.47 9.67 15.08
C LEU A 663 14.36 9.95 13.57
N ASN A 664 14.47 11.22 13.19
CA ASN A 664 14.55 11.57 11.78
C ASN A 664 15.88 11.02 11.21
N PRO A 665 15.88 10.41 10.01
CA PRO A 665 17.12 9.94 9.39
C PRO A 665 18.20 10.99 9.12
N ARG A 666 17.92 12.29 9.28
CA ARG A 666 18.92 13.36 9.25
C ARG A 666 19.73 13.48 10.55
N GLU A 667 19.28 12.83 11.61
CA GLU A 667 19.85 12.91 12.95
C GLU A 667 20.77 11.72 13.27
N PHE A 668 20.91 10.77 12.33
CA PHE A 668 21.82 9.65 12.48
C PHE A 668 22.40 9.20 11.13
N THR A 669 23.56 8.55 11.18
CA THR A 669 24.18 7.85 10.04
C THR A 669 24.08 6.34 10.28
N TYR A 670 23.92 5.59 9.19
CA TYR A 670 23.88 4.12 9.24
C TYR A 670 24.62 3.54 8.03
N ASN A 671 25.70 2.83 8.33
CA ASN A 671 26.63 2.30 7.34
C ASN A 671 26.81 0.79 7.52
N GLU A 672 26.99 0.11 6.40
CA GLU A 672 27.37 -1.30 6.37
C GLU A 672 28.54 -1.44 5.41
N ILE A 673 29.65 -1.98 5.92
CA ILE A 673 30.88 -2.18 5.16
C ILE A 673 31.14 -3.68 5.16
N TRP A 674 31.32 -4.23 3.96
CA TRP A 674 31.74 -5.62 3.81
C TRP A 674 33.27 -5.67 3.87
N GLU A 675 33.79 -6.35 4.88
CA GLU A 675 35.20 -6.65 5.01
C GLU A 675 35.47 -8.02 4.37
N ILE A 676 36.39 -8.03 3.40
CA ILE A 676 36.86 -9.25 2.74
C ILE A 676 38.15 -9.64 3.44
N ASP A 677 38.07 -10.58 4.38
CA ASP A 677 39.28 -11.22 4.91
C ASP A 677 39.72 -12.34 3.97
N GLY A 678 40.99 -12.31 3.57
CA GLY A 678 41.55 -13.25 2.59
C GLY A 678 41.31 -14.71 3.00
N ASP A 679 40.61 -15.46 2.15
CA ASP A 679 40.22 -16.87 2.28
C ASP A 679 39.20 -17.24 3.40
N GLU A 680 38.60 -16.28 4.13
CA GLU A 680 37.51 -16.54 5.10
C GLU A 680 36.14 -15.93 4.71
N GLU A 681 35.06 -16.39 5.36
CA GLU A 681 33.68 -15.88 5.18
C GLU A 681 33.69 -14.34 5.32
N SER A 682 33.03 -13.60 4.42
CA SER A 682 33.07 -12.14 4.52
C SER A 682 32.42 -11.68 5.82
N GLN A 683 32.84 -10.53 6.33
CA GLN A 683 32.25 -9.94 7.54
C GLN A 683 31.54 -8.64 7.16
N LYS A 684 30.46 -8.32 7.85
CA LYS A 684 29.71 -7.08 7.68
C LYS A 684 29.83 -6.23 8.93
N LEU A 685 30.69 -5.23 8.90
CA LEU A 685 30.75 -4.19 9.90
C LEU A 685 29.53 -3.29 9.76
N VAL A 686 28.79 -3.09 10.85
CA VAL A 686 27.60 -2.22 10.89
C VAL A 686 27.79 -1.17 11.94
N THR A 687 27.68 0.09 11.52
CA THR A 687 27.87 1.25 12.37
C THR A 687 26.62 2.14 12.32
N LEU A 688 26.12 2.53 13.49
CA LEU A 688 25.02 3.47 13.68
C LEU A 688 25.49 4.62 14.56
N GLU A 689 25.43 5.86 14.06
CA GLU A 689 25.92 7.02 14.81
C GLU A 689 24.83 8.10 14.94
N LEU A 690 24.65 8.64 16.13
CA LEU A 690 23.82 9.82 16.38
C LEU A 690 24.62 11.08 16.02
N THR A 691 24.10 11.88 15.10
CA THR A 691 24.77 13.08 14.58
C THR A 691 24.13 14.38 15.07
N SER A 692 23.06 14.30 15.85
CA SER A 692 22.36 15.46 16.42
C SER A 692 22.04 15.21 17.89
N PRO A 693 22.33 16.16 18.80
CA PRO A 693 22.12 15.95 20.23
C PRO A 693 20.67 15.61 20.59
N ARG A 694 20.47 14.64 21.49
CA ARG A 694 19.14 14.17 21.93
C ARG A 694 19.10 13.88 23.42
N GLN A 695 18.04 14.29 24.10
CA GLN A 695 17.83 14.05 25.54
C GLN A 695 16.65 13.12 25.85
N ASN A 696 15.80 12.84 24.86
CA ASN A 696 14.51 12.19 25.02
C ASN A 696 14.46 10.76 24.45
N LEU A 697 15.59 10.04 24.45
CA LEU A 697 15.69 8.71 23.86
C LEU A 697 15.09 7.64 24.79
N LEU A 698 14.29 6.73 24.21
CA LEU A 698 13.92 5.46 24.82
C LEU A 698 14.83 4.31 24.35
N THR A 699 15.27 4.36 23.10
CA THR A 699 16.29 3.44 22.58
C THR A 699 17.06 4.02 21.39
N PHE A 700 18.29 3.58 21.23
CA PHE A 700 19.11 3.77 20.04
C PHE A 700 19.91 2.47 19.79
N ALA A 701 19.59 1.77 18.70
CA ALA A 701 19.97 0.38 18.55
C ALA A 701 20.18 -0.05 17.10
N ILE A 702 21.04 -1.05 16.92
CA ILE A 702 21.07 -1.90 15.73
C ILE A 702 20.24 -3.14 16.06
N TYR A 703 19.05 -3.25 15.49
CA TYR A 703 18.19 -4.41 15.66
C TYR A 703 18.31 -5.32 14.43
N ALA A 704 18.82 -6.53 14.60
CA ALA A 704 18.96 -7.48 13.50
C ALA A 704 18.06 -8.70 13.65
N ARG A 705 17.45 -9.12 12.54
CA ARG A 705 16.85 -10.45 12.38
C ARG A 705 17.83 -11.38 11.71
N ASP A 706 18.17 -12.47 12.38
CA ASP A 706 18.94 -13.57 11.82
C ASP A 706 17.98 -14.66 11.34
N PHE A 707 17.86 -14.86 10.03
CA PHE A 707 16.97 -15.87 9.48
C PHE A 707 17.63 -17.27 9.41
N GLU A 708 18.94 -17.39 9.63
CA GLU A 708 19.70 -18.66 9.64
C GLU A 708 20.77 -18.70 10.74
N PRO A 709 20.35 -18.74 12.03
CA PRO A 709 21.28 -18.73 13.15
C PRO A 709 22.15 -20.00 13.21
N LYS A 710 23.41 -19.86 13.65
CA LYS A 710 24.38 -20.97 13.79
C LYS A 710 24.00 -21.98 14.90
N ASP A 711 23.20 -21.57 15.89
CA ASP A 711 22.83 -22.41 17.03
C ASP A 711 21.57 -23.26 16.77
N GLU A 712 21.77 -24.57 16.58
CA GLU A 712 20.72 -25.60 16.38
C GLU A 712 19.73 -25.77 17.54
N LYS A 713 19.88 -25.04 18.66
CA LYS A 713 18.91 -25.07 19.75
C LYS A 713 17.78 -24.09 19.48
N THR A 714 16.92 -24.44 18.52
CA THR A 714 15.51 -24.06 18.64
C THR A 714 15.06 -24.39 20.06
N PRO A 715 14.28 -23.53 20.75
CA PRO A 715 13.60 -23.95 21.96
C PRO A 715 12.82 -25.22 21.61
N GLY A 716 13.23 -26.35 22.18
CA GLY A 716 12.69 -27.64 21.79
C GLY A 716 11.17 -27.60 21.85
N ASN A 717 10.51 -28.26 20.89
CA ASN A 717 9.09 -28.61 20.91
C ASN A 717 8.78 -29.38 22.21
N GLY A 718 8.66 -28.64 23.32
CA GLY A 718 8.25 -29.12 24.61
C GLY A 718 6.74 -29.23 24.58
N ASN A 719 6.27 -30.46 24.43
CA ASN A 719 4.86 -30.85 24.42
C ASN A 719 3.96 -29.98 25.33
N SER A 720 2.84 -29.60 24.72
CA SER A 720 1.75 -28.75 25.18
C SER A 720 1.00 -29.25 26.43
N VAL A 721 1.64 -29.26 27.60
CA VAL A 721 0.95 -29.62 28.85
C VAL A 721 0.96 -28.49 29.89
N ARG A 722 1.83 -27.48 29.75
CA ARG A 722 1.81 -26.30 30.64
C ARG A 722 0.92 -25.15 30.18
N SER A 723 0.59 -25.03 28.89
CA SER A 723 -0.30 -23.95 28.42
C SER A 723 -1.77 -24.18 28.82
N THR A 724 -2.17 -25.44 29.02
CA THR A 724 -3.53 -25.79 29.45
C THR A 724 -3.80 -25.35 30.90
N LEU A 725 -2.80 -25.40 31.80
CA LEU A 725 -3.01 -24.96 33.18
C LEU A 725 -3.08 -23.43 33.32
N MET A 726 -2.32 -22.68 32.51
CA MET A 726 -2.36 -21.22 32.58
C MET A 726 -3.60 -20.65 31.88
N MET A 727 -4.09 -21.28 30.81
CA MET A 727 -5.36 -20.92 30.17
C MET A 727 -6.57 -21.19 31.07
N ILE A 728 -6.54 -22.23 31.92
CA ILE A 728 -7.60 -22.47 32.91
C ILE A 728 -7.59 -21.38 34.00
N LEU A 729 -6.42 -20.89 34.42
CA LEU A 729 -6.33 -19.83 35.43
C LEU A 729 -6.87 -18.48 34.92
N PHE A 730 -6.59 -18.13 33.66
CA PHE A 730 -7.15 -16.91 33.04
C PHE A 730 -8.64 -17.04 32.68
N ALA A 731 -9.11 -18.24 32.31
CA ALA A 731 -10.54 -18.48 32.09
C ALA A 731 -11.37 -18.41 33.38
N VAL A 732 -10.82 -18.87 34.51
CA VAL A 732 -11.48 -18.78 35.82
C VAL A 732 -11.50 -17.35 36.37
N LEU A 733 -10.47 -16.54 36.06
CA LEU A 733 -10.46 -15.10 36.41
C LEU A 733 -11.34 -14.24 35.49
N GLY A 734 -11.46 -14.60 34.20
CA GLY A 734 -12.35 -13.93 33.26
C GLY A 734 -13.84 -14.16 33.52
N LEU A 735 -14.22 -15.34 34.03
CA LEU A 735 -15.61 -15.65 34.39
C LEU A 735 -16.09 -14.96 35.68
N TYR A 736 -15.19 -14.45 36.51
CA TYR A 736 -15.56 -13.71 37.73
C TYR A 736 -15.93 -12.24 37.46
N PHE A 737 -15.55 -11.67 36.30
CA PHE A 737 -15.85 -10.28 35.94
C PHE A 737 -17.04 -10.12 35.00
N THR A 738 -17.67 -11.20 34.56
CA THR A 738 -18.93 -11.16 33.78
C THR A 738 -20.18 -11.38 34.63
N CYS A 739 -20.05 -11.34 35.96
CA CYS A 739 -21.17 -11.42 36.90
C CYS A 739 -21.07 -10.32 37.96
N LEU A 740 -21.03 -9.06 37.51
CA LEU A 740 -21.43 -7.86 38.26
C LEU A 740 -21.66 -6.68 37.30
#